data_AF-A0A5N5JIH1-F1
#
_entry.id   AF-A0A5N5JIH1-F1
#
_cell.length_a   1.000
_cell.length_b   1.000
_cell.length_c   1.000
_cell.angle_alpha   90.00
_cell.angle_beta   90.00
_cell.angle_gamma   90.00
#
_symmetry.space_group_name_H-M   'P 1'
#
loop_
_entity.id
_entity.type
_entity.pdbx_description
1 polymer ?
#
loop_
_entity_poly.entity_id
_entity_poly.type
_entity_poly.pdbx_seq_one_letter_code
_entity_poly.pdbx_strand_id
1 'polypeptide(L)'
;MSSVKKRKIGTEANAGPPVSAVSAFAARQKLWGAKSRELETPTEEKEEESSSQETLPNRPASARKRKTQRQEDPVPSSTTADTTETARGNRSVQACALPELSSDGVQDAIVSQLEADANRRSVMYHSSFKPDAKNYHRSRTGQVVIRLSEGERLVILGSYGIKVTEGEITVAGATIRPHDAVCWVNAPLCHAIPVIRTARDTALELRSSPAAASMRELEKLNPVFGRLWNEQTAGSGTSKSSRNETFRVIFSSEDSPKNTLLKELSSPGEWNKKLAQLTAPRRTGPPRILICGPKSSGKSTFSKMLANRFVAHHVAPRADGKDTTWNRIAYLDVDPGQAEFTPPGVISLVAMSKPNLSPSFCHPAVESGFEVIKSQAVASVTPALDPVHLVECAIDMFMLHYQPDTAKPPLIINTPGWVQGTGLDIITTLIKHIEPTEIIYMSEDGPEETVEHLKSFCGSIPFTTLPSQASEYTSRTALHYRTMQTMSYFHMKPPSPTSQHHTWDPTPLTEIAPFRVRYRGANRGLLGILCYDYQPHPSLLADSLNGMVVALIVVESPEAFKYLLPTSSDATDIAQVENTLITQTPEGIPFIQNPNGKSLRPELSGTIGLALIRGIDVARGELHVLTPLSDQMLSKFAQGGGGHKLVMVAGKFDTPSWAYTEDFYRKAYGSNAQTGGGGGSSSSQEMTVADEDTDDDASEGDHEEEVGPAAREYTETPWVEMLHGNQKRSVGSRVWRVRRDLGKG
;
A
#
# COMPACT_ATOMS: atom_id res chain seq x y z
N MET A 1 31.27 61.94 32.48
CA MET A 1 30.92 62.89 33.57
C MET A 1 29.63 62.40 34.24
N SER A 2 29.33 62.84 35.48
CA SER A 2 28.08 62.70 36.27
C SER A 2 27.04 61.62 35.89
N SER A 3 26.70 60.62 36.72
CA SER A 3 25.69 60.64 37.82
C SER A 3 24.37 61.41 37.49
N VAL A 4 23.16 60.94 37.80
CA VAL A 4 22.57 60.44 39.08
C VAL A 4 21.48 59.37 38.77
N LYS A 5 21.32 58.19 39.39
CA LYS A 5 21.18 57.68 40.79
C LYS A 5 19.77 57.78 41.46
N LYS A 6 18.98 56.69 41.40
CA LYS A 6 18.03 56.08 42.41
C LYS A 6 16.75 55.51 41.74
N ARG A 7 16.10 54.40 42.16
CA ARG A 7 16.19 53.36 43.23
C ARG A 7 15.96 51.96 42.57
N LYS A 8 16.49 50.79 43.01
CA LYS A 8 16.20 49.94 44.21
C LYS A 8 14.70 49.54 44.31
N ILE A 9 14.22 48.28 44.47
CA ILE A 9 14.72 46.89 44.69
C ILE A 9 13.69 45.94 43.99
N GLY A 10 13.92 44.67 43.56
CA GLY A 10 15.11 43.80 43.48
C GLY A 10 14.86 42.33 43.92
N THR A 11 15.64 41.39 43.35
CA THR A 11 15.96 39.99 43.80
C THR A 11 14.89 38.88 43.90
N GLU A 12 15.05 37.87 43.02
CA GLU A 12 15.11 36.40 43.25
C GLU A 12 13.92 35.59 43.84
N ALA A 13 13.51 34.56 43.08
CA ALA A 13 12.89 33.32 43.57
C ALA A 13 13.22 32.13 42.62
N ASN A 14 13.35 30.92 43.17
CA ASN A 14 13.88 29.73 42.47
C ASN A 14 13.04 29.23 41.29
N ALA A 15 13.72 28.71 40.26
CA ALA A 15 13.11 27.86 39.23
C ALA A 15 13.06 26.39 39.69
N GLY A 16 11.94 25.71 39.46
CA GLY A 16 11.78 24.27 39.69
C GLY A 16 12.26 23.40 38.51
N PRO A 17 12.41 22.07 38.69
CA PRO A 17 12.92 21.17 37.67
C PRO A 17 11.90 20.90 36.53
N PRO A 18 12.38 20.49 35.34
CA PRO A 18 11.52 20.23 34.17
C PRO A 18 10.66 18.97 34.32
N VAL A 19 9.50 18.96 33.66
CA VAL A 19 8.50 17.88 33.72
C VAL A 19 8.88 16.71 32.81
N SER A 20 8.81 15.48 33.34
CA SER A 20 9.11 14.25 32.61
C SER A 20 7.95 13.77 31.72
N ALA A 21 8.27 13.21 30.56
CA ALA A 21 7.32 12.79 29.52
C ALA A 21 6.66 11.41 29.79
N VAL A 22 6.07 11.23 30.98
CA VAL A 22 5.39 9.96 31.37
C VAL A 22 4.00 10.23 31.96
N SER A 23 2.98 10.40 31.11
CA SER A 23 1.59 10.55 31.59
C SER A 23 0.48 10.01 30.66
N ALA A 24 0.76 9.77 29.37
CA ALA A 24 -0.26 9.24 28.43
C ALA A 24 -0.73 7.81 28.80
N PHE A 25 0.17 6.94 29.24
CA PHE A 25 -0.16 5.55 29.61
C PHE A 25 -0.92 5.47 30.94
N ALA A 26 -0.47 6.22 31.95
CA ALA A 26 -1.11 6.29 33.27
C ALA A 26 -2.54 6.88 33.22
N ALA A 27 -2.81 7.78 32.26
CA ALA A 27 -4.17 8.27 32.00
C ALA A 27 -5.10 7.17 31.45
N ARG A 28 -4.59 6.29 30.57
CA ARG A 28 -5.38 5.17 29.99
C ARG A 28 -5.70 4.10 31.02
N GLN A 29 -4.75 3.71 31.88
CA GLN A 29 -5.04 2.76 32.98
C GLN A 29 -6.16 3.23 33.91
N LYS A 30 -6.23 4.53 34.23
CA LYS A 30 -7.32 5.09 35.07
C LYS A 30 -8.69 5.08 34.39
N LEU A 31 -8.76 5.05 33.06
CA LEU A 31 -10.03 4.93 32.32
C LEU A 31 -10.52 3.48 32.24
N TRP A 32 -9.61 2.50 32.12
CA TRP A 32 -9.99 1.07 32.15
C TRP A 32 -10.46 0.61 33.53
N GLY A 33 -9.80 1.04 34.61
CA GLY A 33 -10.16 0.64 35.98
C GLY A 33 -11.51 1.16 36.50
N ALA A 34 -12.19 2.02 35.76
CA ALA A 34 -13.41 2.72 36.19
C ALA A 34 -14.72 2.09 35.70
N LYS A 35 -14.69 0.92 35.03
CA LYS A 35 -15.86 0.32 34.38
C LYS A 35 -16.28 -1.07 34.90
N SER A 36 -15.79 -1.47 36.07
CA SER A 36 -16.01 -2.83 36.61
C SER A 36 -16.14 -2.87 38.14
N ARG A 37 -17.24 -2.33 38.68
CA ARG A 37 -17.81 -2.65 40.02
C ARG A 37 -19.06 -1.79 40.30
N GLU A 38 -20.26 -2.34 40.08
CA GLU A 38 -21.49 -1.82 40.70
C GLU A 38 -22.64 -2.86 40.60
N LEU A 39 -22.63 -3.86 41.50
CA LEU A 39 -23.79 -4.71 41.80
C LEU A 39 -23.55 -5.61 43.02
N GLU A 40 -23.82 -5.09 44.22
CA GLU A 40 -24.30 -5.87 45.37
C GLU A 40 -24.88 -4.91 46.43
N THR A 41 -25.99 -5.30 47.06
CA THR A 41 -26.77 -4.46 47.99
C THR A 41 -26.44 -4.76 49.46
N PRO A 42 -26.68 -3.80 50.39
CA PRO A 42 -25.96 -3.76 51.66
C PRO A 42 -26.62 -4.54 52.81
N THR A 43 -25.86 -4.77 53.87
CA THR A 43 -26.37 -5.10 55.21
C THR A 43 -25.80 -4.11 56.24
N GLU A 44 -26.68 -3.21 56.68
CA GLU A 44 -26.96 -2.87 58.08
C GLU A 44 -25.87 -2.37 59.07
N GLU A 45 -26.26 -1.27 59.76
CA GLU A 45 -25.85 -0.85 61.12
C GLU A 45 -24.41 -0.28 61.34
N LYS A 46 -24.19 0.79 62.13
CA LYS A 46 -25.10 1.75 62.80
C LYS A 46 -24.33 3.01 63.29
N GLU A 47 -25.09 4.09 63.57
CA GLU A 47 -24.89 5.12 64.63
C GLU A 47 -23.52 5.88 64.74
N GLU A 48 -23.43 7.18 65.06
CA GLU A 48 -24.45 8.20 65.36
C GLU A 48 -23.89 9.64 65.17
N GLU A 49 -24.79 10.64 65.09
CA GLU A 49 -24.72 12.07 65.50
C GLU A 49 -23.41 12.92 65.45
N SER A 50 -23.40 14.25 65.26
CA SER A 50 -24.39 15.31 64.93
C SER A 50 -23.58 16.55 64.42
N SER A 51 -24.07 17.76 64.08
CA SER A 51 -25.36 18.46 64.24
C SER A 51 -25.59 19.47 63.06
N SER A 52 -26.38 20.53 63.22
CA SER A 52 -27.17 21.17 62.14
C SER A 52 -27.11 22.72 62.05
N GLN A 53 -27.95 23.30 61.14
CA GLN A 53 -28.31 24.72 60.93
C GLN A 53 -27.41 25.54 59.96
N GLU A 54 -27.89 26.14 58.83
CA GLU A 54 -28.91 27.20 58.57
C GLU A 54 -28.37 28.64 58.76
N THR A 55 -28.70 29.71 58.00
CA THR A 55 -29.60 29.93 56.81
C THR A 55 -29.27 31.24 56.03
N LEU A 56 -29.44 31.25 54.69
CA LEU A 56 -29.97 32.34 53.80
C LEU A 56 -29.33 33.78 53.84
N PRO A 57 -29.80 34.80 53.05
CA PRO A 57 -30.63 34.84 51.81
C PRO A 57 -29.85 35.47 50.58
N ASN A 58 -30.28 35.48 49.31
CA ASN A 58 -31.52 36.10 48.77
C ASN A 58 -31.74 35.89 47.24
N ARG A 59 -32.92 36.36 46.76
CA ARG A 59 -33.57 36.34 45.41
C ARG A 59 -32.88 37.18 44.30
N PRO A 60 -33.33 37.18 43.00
CA PRO A 60 -34.68 36.89 42.46
C PRO A 60 -34.77 35.98 41.19
N ALA A 61 -35.99 35.86 40.61
CA ALA A 61 -36.32 34.98 39.49
C ALA A 61 -37.42 35.56 38.56
N SER A 62 -37.50 35.10 37.31
CA SER A 62 -38.70 35.07 36.42
C SER A 62 -38.32 34.50 35.03
N ALA A 63 -39.20 34.14 34.08
CA ALA A 63 -40.52 33.47 34.02
C ALA A 63 -41.15 33.79 32.64
N ARG A 64 -41.62 32.79 31.88
CA ARG A 64 -42.22 32.94 30.52
C ARG A 64 -43.60 33.65 30.52
N LYS A 65 -43.97 34.30 29.41
CA LYS A 65 -45.35 34.74 29.07
C LYS A 65 -45.70 34.50 27.58
N ARG A 66 -46.97 34.77 27.18
CA ARG A 66 -47.68 34.24 25.98
C ARG A 66 -48.25 35.36 25.06
N LYS A 67 -48.80 34.95 23.91
CA LYS A 67 -49.63 35.67 22.88
C LYS A 67 -48.83 36.28 21.70
N THR A 68 -49.38 36.48 20.49
CA THR A 68 -50.81 36.66 20.07
C THR A 68 -51.17 36.07 18.68
N GLN A 69 -52.41 36.27 18.22
CA GLN A 69 -53.08 35.87 16.94
C GLN A 69 -52.39 36.47 15.67
N ARG A 70 -52.71 36.19 14.38
CA ARG A 70 -53.83 35.55 13.62
C ARG A 70 -53.26 35.06 12.23
N GLN A 71 -53.90 34.65 11.10
CA GLN A 71 -55.26 34.59 10.51
C GLN A 71 -55.30 33.67 9.24
N GLU A 72 -56.49 33.27 8.76
CA GLU A 72 -56.88 32.83 7.38
C GLU A 72 -56.40 31.49 6.72
N ASP A 73 -57.27 30.94 5.85
CA ASP A 73 -57.24 29.64 5.11
C ASP A 73 -57.06 29.88 3.56
N PRO A 74 -57.22 28.94 2.57
CA PRO A 74 -57.52 27.48 2.60
C PRO A 74 -56.78 26.52 1.59
N VAL A 75 -56.77 25.20 1.90
CA VAL A 75 -57.26 23.99 1.14
C VAL A 75 -57.21 24.03 -0.42
N PRO A 76 -56.71 23.00 -1.18
CA PRO A 76 -57.32 21.64 -1.19
C PRO A 76 -56.55 20.34 -1.62
N SER A 77 -57.10 19.19 -1.16
CA SER A 77 -57.16 17.83 -1.79
C SER A 77 -55.86 17.03 -2.07
N SER A 78 -55.84 15.68 -2.06
CA SER A 78 -56.87 14.61 -1.87
C SER A 78 -56.33 13.48 -0.96
N THR A 79 -57.09 12.77 -0.10
CA THR A 79 -58.01 11.62 -0.39
C THR A 79 -57.49 10.62 -1.42
N THR A 80 -57.60 9.28 -1.25
CA THR A 80 -58.34 8.39 -0.31
C THR A 80 -57.39 7.39 0.38
N ALA A 81 -57.46 7.13 1.70
CA ALA A 81 -58.45 6.33 2.43
C ALA A 81 -58.44 4.81 2.08
N ASP A 82 -58.09 3.99 3.08
CA ASP A 82 -58.49 2.58 3.22
C ASP A 82 -58.70 2.26 4.72
N THR A 83 -59.17 1.06 5.04
CA THR A 83 -60.21 0.86 6.06
C THR A 83 -59.74 0.02 7.26
N THR A 84 -60.33 0.26 8.43
CA THR A 84 -59.98 -0.42 9.69
C THR A 84 -60.54 -1.84 9.79
N GLU A 85 -59.74 -2.77 10.30
CA GLU A 85 -60.23 -3.83 11.19
C GLU A 85 -59.45 -3.84 12.52
N THR A 86 -60.10 -4.30 13.58
CA THR A 86 -59.62 -4.13 14.97
C THR A 86 -59.63 -5.42 15.76
N ALA A 87 -58.52 -5.71 16.44
CA ALA A 87 -58.45 -6.69 17.53
C ALA A 87 -57.59 -6.15 18.68
N ARG A 88 -57.94 -6.49 19.92
CA ARG A 88 -57.30 -6.00 21.15
C ARG A 88 -56.33 -7.05 21.70
N GLY A 89 -55.16 -6.63 22.19
CA GLY A 89 -54.22 -7.52 22.89
C GLY A 89 -53.14 -6.76 23.66
N ASN A 90 -53.14 -6.92 24.99
CA ASN A 90 -52.28 -6.27 25.98
C ASN A 90 -50.81 -6.03 25.55
N ARG A 91 -50.33 -4.78 25.72
CA ARG A 91 -48.89 -4.51 25.89
C ARG A 91 -48.51 -4.64 27.35
N SER A 92 -47.84 -5.74 27.72
CA SER A 92 -46.90 -5.72 28.85
C SER A 92 -45.68 -4.90 28.45
N VAL A 93 -45.20 -4.04 29.35
CA VAL A 93 -43.91 -3.35 29.16
C VAL A 93 -42.85 -4.22 29.80
N GLN A 94 -42.10 -4.94 28.97
CA GLN A 94 -40.94 -5.73 29.39
C GLN A 94 -39.71 -5.21 28.66
N ALA A 95 -38.78 -4.61 29.41
CA ALA A 95 -37.55 -4.08 28.85
C ALA A 95 -36.61 -5.24 28.51
N CYS A 96 -36.56 -5.61 27.24
CA CYS A 96 -35.53 -6.52 26.74
C CYS A 96 -34.23 -5.73 26.52
N ALA A 97 -33.13 -6.24 27.07
CA ALA A 97 -31.80 -5.77 26.71
C ALA A 97 -31.55 -5.99 25.20
N LEU A 98 -30.76 -5.12 24.58
CA LEU A 98 -30.22 -5.38 23.25
C LEU A 98 -29.29 -6.59 23.35
N PRO A 99 -29.46 -7.64 22.52
CA PRO A 99 -28.45 -8.68 22.40
C PRO A 99 -27.21 -8.08 21.74
N GLU A 100 -26.04 -8.29 22.35
CA GLU A 100 -24.75 -8.02 21.70
C GLU A 100 -24.54 -9.06 20.59
N LEU A 101 -25.11 -8.77 19.42
CA LEU A 101 -24.84 -9.51 18.19
C LEU A 101 -23.41 -9.18 17.73
N SER A 102 -22.59 -10.22 17.55
CA SER A 102 -21.25 -10.08 16.99
C SER A 102 -21.28 -9.54 15.56
N SER A 103 -20.15 -8.96 15.13
CA SER A 103 -19.88 -8.53 13.75
C SER A 103 -20.32 -9.55 12.71
N ASP A 104 -20.08 -10.82 13.01
CA ASP A 104 -20.17 -11.94 12.08
C ASP A 104 -21.63 -12.22 11.72
N GLY A 105 -22.56 -12.08 12.66
CA GLY A 105 -24.00 -12.20 12.41
C GLY A 105 -24.57 -11.07 11.53
N VAL A 106 -23.89 -9.91 11.47
CA VAL A 106 -24.20 -8.84 10.51
C VAL A 106 -23.59 -9.18 9.15
N GLN A 107 -22.38 -9.73 9.14
CA GLN A 107 -21.67 -10.10 7.91
C GLN A 107 -22.36 -11.25 7.14
N ASP A 108 -22.78 -12.31 7.82
CA ASP A 108 -23.55 -13.42 7.21
C ASP A 108 -24.92 -12.97 6.68
N ALA A 109 -25.56 -12.02 7.38
CA ALA A 109 -26.80 -11.39 6.92
C ALA A 109 -26.56 -10.54 5.67
N ILE A 110 -25.43 -9.82 5.59
CA ILE A 110 -25.00 -9.08 4.40
C ILE A 110 -24.70 -10.04 3.24
N VAL A 111 -23.99 -11.15 3.46
CA VAL A 111 -23.72 -12.16 2.41
C VAL A 111 -25.03 -12.76 1.90
N SER A 112 -25.96 -13.13 2.79
CA SER A 112 -27.28 -13.65 2.41
C SER A 112 -28.12 -12.60 1.63
N GLN A 113 -28.03 -11.33 2.00
CA GLN A 113 -28.66 -10.23 1.25
C GLN A 113 -27.96 -9.98 -0.10
N LEU A 114 -26.64 -10.12 -0.19
CA LEU A 114 -25.88 -10.02 -1.43
C LEU A 114 -26.19 -11.18 -2.39
N GLU A 115 -26.43 -12.40 -1.91
CA GLU A 115 -26.93 -13.51 -2.74
C GLU A 115 -28.37 -13.27 -3.22
N ALA A 116 -29.23 -12.72 -2.36
CA ALA A 116 -30.60 -12.34 -2.73
C ALA A 116 -30.61 -11.20 -3.77
N ASP A 117 -29.73 -10.21 -3.64
CA ASP A 117 -29.63 -9.08 -4.57
C ASP A 117 -28.84 -9.42 -5.84
N ALA A 118 -27.84 -10.29 -5.79
CA ALA A 118 -27.19 -10.81 -6.99
C ALA A 118 -28.18 -11.55 -7.90
N ASN A 119 -29.11 -12.32 -7.31
CA ASN A 119 -30.23 -12.95 -8.03
C ASN A 119 -31.34 -11.97 -8.47
N ARG A 120 -31.26 -10.68 -8.11
CA ARG A 120 -32.21 -9.62 -8.50
C ARG A 120 -31.63 -8.55 -9.44
N ARG A 121 -30.30 -8.50 -9.62
CA ARG A 121 -29.66 -7.49 -10.47
C ARG A 121 -30.01 -7.70 -11.94
N SER A 122 -30.42 -6.62 -12.59
CA SER A 122 -30.49 -6.56 -14.05
C SER A 122 -29.08 -6.71 -14.65
N VAL A 123 -29.00 -7.31 -15.84
CA VAL A 123 -27.74 -7.53 -16.55
C VAL A 123 -27.05 -6.18 -16.80
N MET A 124 -25.90 -5.98 -16.15
CA MET A 124 -25.13 -4.73 -16.27
C MET A 124 -24.23 -4.81 -17.51
N TYR A 125 -24.25 -3.79 -18.36
CA TYR A 125 -23.43 -3.73 -19.57
C TYR A 125 -22.18 -2.86 -19.32
N HIS A 126 -21.01 -3.48 -19.48
CA HIS A 126 -19.70 -2.87 -19.24
C HIS A 126 -19.10 -2.26 -20.52
N SER A 127 -19.13 -3.02 -21.61
CA SER A 127 -18.80 -2.54 -22.95
C SER A 127 -20.07 -2.09 -23.69
N SER A 128 -19.99 -0.99 -24.44
CA SER A 128 -21.04 -0.65 -25.42
C SER A 128 -20.84 -1.36 -26.75
N PHE A 129 -19.57 -1.67 -27.06
CA PHE A 129 -19.14 -2.43 -28.23
C PHE A 129 -19.86 -3.78 -28.33
N LYS A 130 -20.47 -4.05 -29.49
CA LYS A 130 -21.15 -5.31 -29.80
C LYS A 130 -20.42 -6.03 -30.94
N PRO A 131 -19.93 -7.26 -30.75
CA PRO A 131 -19.12 -7.94 -31.75
C PRO A 131 -19.98 -8.45 -32.90
N ASP A 132 -19.57 -8.14 -34.13
CA ASP A 132 -20.13 -8.67 -35.38
C ASP A 132 -19.02 -9.15 -36.32
N ALA A 133 -19.41 -9.75 -37.45
CA ALA A 133 -18.49 -10.33 -38.43
C ALA A 133 -17.73 -9.30 -39.31
N LYS A 134 -17.78 -8.00 -38.98
CA LYS A 134 -17.04 -6.91 -39.64
C LYS A 134 -16.18 -6.12 -38.65
N ASN A 135 -16.61 -6.03 -37.40
CA ASN A 135 -15.95 -5.24 -36.35
C ASN A 135 -15.11 -6.07 -35.39
N TYR A 136 -15.30 -7.40 -35.34
CA TYR A 136 -14.55 -8.33 -34.48
C TYR A 136 -13.94 -9.47 -35.30
N HIS A 137 -12.61 -9.54 -35.35
CA HIS A 137 -11.88 -10.61 -36.03
C HIS A 137 -10.78 -11.20 -35.15
N ARG A 138 -10.79 -12.51 -34.95
CA ARG A 138 -9.76 -13.24 -34.19
C ARG A 138 -8.90 -14.09 -35.11
N SER A 139 -7.60 -13.85 -35.09
CA SER A 139 -6.61 -14.59 -35.88
C SER A 139 -6.29 -15.95 -35.24
N ARG A 140 -5.82 -16.89 -36.09
CA ARG A 140 -5.22 -18.17 -35.64
C ARG A 140 -3.97 -17.97 -34.77
N THR A 141 -3.33 -16.80 -34.84
CA THR A 141 -2.20 -16.37 -33.99
C THR A 141 -2.64 -15.85 -32.61
N GLY A 142 -3.93 -15.85 -32.30
CA GLY A 142 -4.47 -15.34 -31.03
C GLY A 142 -4.72 -13.83 -30.99
N GLN A 143 -4.19 -13.06 -31.94
CA GLN A 143 -4.45 -11.63 -32.11
C GLN A 143 -5.95 -11.38 -32.35
N VAL A 144 -6.50 -10.32 -31.75
CA VAL A 144 -7.90 -9.90 -31.94
C VAL A 144 -7.93 -8.48 -32.49
N VAL A 145 -8.49 -8.28 -33.67
CA VAL A 145 -8.73 -6.96 -34.26
C VAL A 145 -10.15 -6.52 -33.91
N ILE A 146 -10.27 -5.30 -33.40
CA ILE A 146 -11.53 -4.67 -33.02
C ILE A 146 -11.64 -3.31 -33.75
N ARG A 147 -12.78 -3.07 -34.39
CA ARG A 147 -13.19 -1.75 -34.87
C ARG A 147 -14.22 -1.18 -33.90
N LEU A 148 -13.89 -0.05 -33.29
CA LEU A 148 -14.77 0.73 -32.41
C LEU A 148 -15.31 1.94 -33.19
N SER A 149 -16.60 2.19 -33.06
CA SER A 149 -17.29 3.37 -33.60
C SER A 149 -17.11 4.57 -32.67
N GLU A 150 -17.33 5.79 -33.16
CA GLU A 150 -17.31 7.00 -32.32
C GLU A 150 -18.17 6.85 -31.03
N GLY A 151 -17.58 7.20 -29.89
CA GLY A 151 -18.23 7.14 -28.58
C GLY A 151 -18.26 5.77 -27.91
N GLU A 152 -17.85 4.69 -28.60
CA GLU A 152 -17.88 3.35 -28.01
C GLU A 152 -16.85 3.16 -26.88
N ARG A 153 -17.25 2.32 -25.91
CA ARG A 153 -16.41 1.89 -24.79
C ARG A 153 -16.22 0.37 -24.79
N LEU A 154 -15.04 -0.04 -24.36
CA LEU A 154 -14.60 -1.43 -24.29
C LEU A 154 -13.94 -1.70 -22.92
N VAL A 155 -14.32 -2.80 -22.28
CA VAL A 155 -13.80 -3.25 -20.99
C VAL A 155 -13.18 -4.64 -21.18
N ILE A 156 -11.93 -4.81 -20.74
CA ILE A 156 -11.15 -6.04 -20.96
C ILE A 156 -10.51 -6.46 -19.64
N LEU A 157 -10.79 -7.69 -19.21
CA LEU A 157 -10.24 -8.33 -18.03
C LEU A 157 -9.00 -9.16 -18.40
N GLY A 158 -7.96 -9.14 -17.58
CA GLY A 158 -6.73 -9.90 -17.77
C GLY A 158 -5.55 -9.08 -18.30
N SER A 159 -4.62 -9.74 -18.98
CA SER A 159 -3.32 -9.20 -19.40
C SER A 159 -3.19 -9.22 -20.91
N TYR A 160 -3.02 -8.04 -21.53
CA TYR A 160 -3.07 -7.86 -22.98
C TYR A 160 -2.19 -6.69 -23.45
N GLY A 161 -1.78 -6.71 -24.71
CA GLY A 161 -1.12 -5.60 -25.38
C GLY A 161 -2.07 -4.92 -26.35
N ILE A 162 -2.18 -3.60 -26.32
CA ILE A 162 -2.97 -2.82 -27.28
C ILE A 162 -2.03 -2.19 -28.32
N LYS A 163 -2.40 -2.29 -29.60
CA LYS A 163 -1.81 -1.53 -30.70
C LYS A 163 -2.91 -0.90 -31.53
N VAL A 164 -3.01 0.44 -31.54
CA VAL A 164 -3.91 1.15 -32.46
C VAL A 164 -3.35 1.08 -33.88
N THR A 165 -4.22 0.92 -34.88
CA THR A 165 -3.87 0.89 -36.31
C THR A 165 -4.54 2.04 -37.08
N GLU A 166 -5.77 2.40 -36.73
CA GLU A 166 -6.53 3.52 -37.32
C GLU A 166 -7.22 4.29 -36.17
N GLY A 167 -7.40 5.62 -36.28
CA GLY A 167 -8.09 6.43 -35.25
C GLY A 167 -7.25 6.71 -33.99
N GLU A 168 -7.87 6.77 -32.81
CA GLU A 168 -7.18 6.82 -31.50
C GLU A 168 -8.08 6.34 -30.35
N ILE A 169 -7.47 5.85 -29.27
CA ILE A 169 -8.18 5.49 -28.03
C ILE A 169 -7.66 6.28 -26.83
N THR A 170 -8.45 6.32 -25.77
CA THR A 170 -8.02 6.71 -24.43
C THR A 170 -8.21 5.56 -23.44
N VAL A 171 -7.25 5.38 -22.51
CA VAL A 171 -7.27 4.36 -21.46
C VAL A 171 -6.44 4.81 -20.26
N ALA A 172 -7.04 4.79 -19.06
CA ALA A 172 -6.39 5.18 -17.79
C ALA A 172 -5.53 6.47 -17.86
N GLY A 173 -6.05 7.50 -18.52
CA GLY A 173 -5.39 8.80 -18.71
C GLY A 173 -4.50 8.91 -19.95
N ALA A 174 -3.97 7.80 -20.48
CA ALA A 174 -3.22 7.80 -21.74
C ALA A 174 -4.14 7.97 -22.95
N THR A 175 -3.61 8.58 -24.01
CA THR A 175 -4.11 8.49 -25.39
C THR A 175 -3.15 7.60 -26.17
N ILE A 176 -3.66 6.68 -27.00
CA ILE A 176 -2.85 5.75 -27.81
C ILE A 176 -3.24 5.89 -29.28
N ARG A 177 -2.23 5.94 -30.16
CA ARG A 177 -2.29 6.33 -31.58
C ARG A 177 -1.56 5.35 -32.50
N PRO A 178 -1.77 5.40 -33.83
CA PRO A 178 -1.14 4.47 -34.78
C PRO A 178 0.39 4.45 -34.81
N HIS A 179 1.07 5.51 -34.33
CA HIS A 179 2.54 5.53 -34.24
C HIS A 179 3.11 4.89 -32.96
N ASP A 180 2.31 4.74 -31.90
CA ASP A 180 2.81 4.28 -30.60
C ASP A 180 3.23 2.80 -30.63
N ALA A 181 4.11 2.42 -29.70
CA ALA A 181 4.46 1.02 -29.47
C ALA A 181 3.26 0.20 -28.95
N VAL A 182 3.43 -1.12 -28.78
CA VAL A 182 2.42 -1.94 -28.10
C VAL A 182 2.36 -1.54 -26.62
N CYS A 183 1.22 -1.01 -26.18
CA CYS A 183 0.99 -0.67 -24.79
C CYS A 183 0.46 -1.90 -24.04
N TRP A 184 1.27 -2.45 -23.14
CA TRP A 184 0.89 -3.59 -22.30
C TRP A 184 0.07 -3.15 -21.10
N VAL A 185 -1.02 -3.88 -20.82
CA VAL A 185 -2.00 -3.62 -19.78
C VAL A 185 -2.19 -4.87 -18.93
N ASN A 186 -2.21 -4.70 -17.61
CA ASN A 186 -2.65 -5.74 -16.68
C ASN A 186 -3.87 -5.24 -15.91
N ALA A 187 -5.01 -5.90 -16.11
CA ALA A 187 -6.30 -5.56 -15.52
C ALA A 187 -6.83 -6.71 -14.66
N PRO A 188 -6.37 -6.86 -13.41
CA PRO A 188 -6.87 -7.85 -12.45
C PRO A 188 -8.09 -7.34 -11.67
N LEU A 189 -8.94 -8.27 -11.21
CA LEU A 189 -10.15 -8.01 -10.41
C LEU A 189 -9.89 -7.39 -9.02
N CYS A 190 -8.64 -7.36 -8.54
CA CYS A 190 -8.29 -6.63 -7.31
C CYS A 190 -8.08 -5.12 -7.52
N HIS A 191 -8.17 -4.63 -8.76
CA HIS A 191 -8.07 -3.22 -9.12
C HIS A 191 -9.24 -2.80 -10.02
N ALA A 192 -9.48 -1.50 -10.13
CA ALA A 192 -10.48 -0.98 -11.04
C ALA A 192 -10.04 -1.18 -12.50
N ILE A 193 -10.82 -1.93 -13.28
CA ILE A 193 -10.50 -2.35 -14.65
C ILE A 193 -10.40 -1.15 -15.58
N PRO A 194 -9.26 -0.91 -16.27
CA PRO A 194 -9.12 0.19 -17.21
C PRO A 194 -10.17 0.14 -18.32
N VAL A 195 -10.90 1.25 -18.48
CA VAL A 195 -11.90 1.42 -19.54
C VAL A 195 -11.19 2.00 -20.77
N ILE A 196 -11.31 1.32 -21.91
CA ILE A 196 -10.92 1.86 -23.22
C ILE A 196 -12.12 2.64 -23.79
N ARG A 197 -11.87 3.84 -24.32
CA ARG A 197 -12.87 4.69 -24.99
C ARG A 197 -12.31 5.28 -26.27
N THR A 198 -13.15 5.50 -27.28
CA THR A 198 -12.76 6.28 -28.47
C THR A 198 -13.68 7.47 -28.72
N ALA A 199 -13.13 8.47 -29.41
CA ALA A 199 -13.78 9.72 -29.80
C ALA A 199 -13.91 9.87 -31.33
N ARG A 200 -13.71 8.78 -32.09
CA ARG A 200 -13.86 8.67 -33.55
C ARG A 200 -13.76 7.20 -33.96
N ASP A 201 -14.23 6.85 -35.16
CA ASP A 201 -14.04 5.50 -35.69
C ASP A 201 -12.55 5.10 -35.67
N THR A 202 -12.27 3.94 -35.05
CA THR A 202 -10.93 3.55 -34.59
C THR A 202 -10.75 2.04 -34.71
N ALA A 203 -9.60 1.60 -35.25
CA ALA A 203 -9.24 0.19 -35.31
C ALA A 203 -8.04 -0.09 -34.39
N LEU A 204 -8.14 -1.18 -33.61
CA LEU A 204 -7.10 -1.62 -32.69
C LEU A 204 -6.88 -3.13 -32.76
N GLU A 205 -5.66 -3.54 -32.44
CA GLU A 205 -5.22 -4.92 -32.33
C GLU A 205 -4.91 -5.21 -30.85
N LEU A 206 -5.48 -6.30 -30.34
CA LEU A 206 -5.17 -6.88 -29.02
C LEU A 206 -4.25 -8.08 -29.18
N ARG A 207 -3.22 -8.15 -28.35
CA ARG A 207 -2.21 -9.21 -28.29
C ARG A 207 -2.23 -9.89 -26.93
N SER A 208 -2.07 -11.21 -26.88
CA SER A 208 -1.86 -11.93 -25.62
C SER A 208 -0.55 -11.49 -24.96
N SER A 209 -0.54 -11.32 -23.64
CA SER A 209 0.66 -10.92 -22.90
C SER A 209 1.58 -12.12 -22.65
N PRO A 210 2.89 -12.06 -23.02
CA PRO A 210 3.80 -13.19 -22.87
C PRO A 210 4.11 -13.51 -21.40
N ALA A 211 4.15 -12.50 -20.53
CA ALA A 211 4.46 -12.67 -19.11
C ALA A 211 3.27 -13.21 -18.29
N ALA A 212 2.05 -13.11 -18.82
CA ALA A 212 0.81 -13.37 -18.07
C ALA A 212 0.67 -14.80 -17.56
N ALA A 213 1.25 -15.79 -18.24
CA ALA A 213 1.29 -17.16 -17.75
C ALA A 213 2.09 -17.24 -16.44
N SER A 214 3.35 -16.76 -16.47
CA SER A 214 4.26 -16.83 -15.32
C SER A 214 3.73 -16.11 -14.07
N MET A 215 3.08 -14.95 -14.23
CA MET A 215 2.49 -14.20 -13.12
C MET A 215 1.31 -14.94 -12.46
N ARG A 216 0.52 -15.72 -13.21
CA ARG A 216 -0.60 -16.50 -12.68
C ARG A 216 -0.13 -17.69 -11.84
N GLU A 217 1.04 -18.23 -12.13
CA GLU A 217 1.57 -19.36 -11.37
C GLU A 217 1.94 -18.99 -9.91
N LEU A 218 1.98 -17.70 -9.56
CA LEU A 218 2.09 -17.23 -8.17
C LEU A 218 0.87 -17.61 -7.30
N GLU A 219 -0.31 -17.91 -7.87
CA GLU A 219 -1.45 -18.47 -7.11
C GLU A 219 -1.07 -19.78 -6.40
N LYS A 220 -0.16 -20.57 -7.00
CA LYS A 220 0.34 -21.83 -6.44
C LYS A 220 1.14 -21.62 -5.15
N LEU A 221 1.73 -20.43 -4.97
CA LEU A 221 2.54 -20.07 -3.81
C LEU A 221 1.75 -19.28 -2.77
N ASN A 222 0.72 -18.50 -3.17
CA ASN A 222 -0.15 -17.81 -2.21
C ASN A 222 -1.55 -17.47 -2.80
N PRO A 223 -2.66 -17.80 -2.10
CA PRO A 223 -4.02 -17.53 -2.54
C PRO A 223 -4.38 -16.05 -2.67
N VAL A 224 -3.55 -15.12 -2.15
CA VAL A 224 -3.69 -13.68 -2.41
C VAL A 224 -3.66 -13.36 -3.92
N PHE A 225 -2.96 -14.16 -4.72
CA PHE A 225 -2.94 -14.08 -6.19
C PHE A 225 -4.11 -14.79 -6.88
N GLY A 226 -4.95 -15.52 -6.14
CA GLY A 226 -6.06 -16.29 -6.69
C GLY A 226 -7.32 -15.48 -6.99
N ARG A 227 -8.11 -15.96 -7.94
CA ARG A 227 -9.33 -15.31 -8.49
C ARG A 227 -9.10 -13.87 -9.01
N LEU A 228 -7.89 -13.54 -9.46
CA LEU A 228 -7.55 -12.20 -9.95
C LEU A 228 -7.85 -11.97 -11.44
N TRP A 229 -7.97 -13.03 -12.24
CA TRP A 229 -7.90 -12.95 -13.70
C TRP A 229 -9.14 -13.51 -14.41
N ASN A 230 -9.09 -13.59 -15.74
CA ASN A 230 -10.18 -14.04 -16.62
C ASN A 230 -10.46 -15.57 -16.59
N GLU A 231 -10.21 -16.23 -15.46
CA GLU A 231 -10.35 -17.68 -15.30
C GLU A 231 -11.81 -18.11 -15.16
N GLN A 232 -12.17 -19.22 -15.82
CA GLN A 232 -13.54 -19.75 -15.80
C GLN A 232 -13.66 -20.89 -14.79
N THR A 233 -14.72 -20.86 -13.96
CA THR A 233 -15.08 -21.96 -13.06
C THR A 233 -15.24 -23.27 -13.83
N ALA A 234 -14.61 -24.35 -13.34
CA ALA A 234 -14.39 -25.60 -14.07
C ALA A 234 -15.65 -26.39 -14.49
N GLY A 235 -16.86 -25.98 -14.07
CA GLY A 235 -18.13 -26.53 -14.54
C GLY A 235 -18.57 -26.07 -15.93
N SER A 236 -17.92 -25.06 -16.52
CA SER A 236 -18.12 -24.68 -17.93
C SER A 236 -17.37 -25.66 -18.83
N GLY A 237 -18.09 -26.57 -19.49
CA GLY A 237 -17.58 -27.70 -20.30
C GLY A 237 -16.86 -27.28 -21.59
N THR A 238 -15.80 -26.48 -21.47
CA THR A 238 -15.08 -25.85 -22.58
C THR A 238 -13.81 -26.60 -22.97
N SER A 239 -13.43 -26.46 -24.24
CA SER A 239 -12.20 -27.03 -24.79
C SER A 239 -10.96 -26.56 -24.02
N LYS A 240 -9.92 -27.41 -23.96
CA LYS A 240 -8.58 -27.06 -23.42
C LYS A 240 -8.03 -25.74 -23.96
N SER A 241 -8.48 -25.30 -25.13
CA SER A 241 -8.15 -24.00 -25.74
C SER A 241 -8.49 -22.77 -24.89
N SER A 242 -9.48 -22.83 -23.99
CA SER A 242 -9.90 -21.66 -23.18
C SER A 242 -8.90 -21.31 -22.07
N ARG A 243 -8.13 -22.28 -21.59
CA ARG A 243 -7.18 -22.10 -20.47
C ARG A 243 -5.95 -21.24 -20.81
N ASN A 244 -5.67 -21.04 -22.10
CA ASN A 244 -4.51 -20.27 -22.57
C ASN A 244 -4.86 -18.81 -22.92
N GLU A 245 -6.08 -18.35 -22.63
CA GLU A 245 -6.50 -16.98 -22.90
C GLU A 245 -5.99 -16.02 -21.82
N THR A 246 -5.08 -15.11 -22.17
CA THR A 246 -4.51 -14.14 -21.21
C THR A 246 -5.46 -12.98 -20.93
N PHE A 247 -6.53 -12.79 -21.72
CA PHE A 247 -7.53 -11.74 -21.53
C PHE A 247 -8.92 -12.16 -22.04
N ARG A 248 -9.97 -11.50 -21.55
CA ARG A 248 -11.36 -11.62 -22.03
C ARG A 248 -12.00 -10.24 -22.15
N VAL A 249 -12.72 -9.99 -23.24
CA VAL A 249 -13.60 -8.81 -23.37
C VAL A 249 -14.86 -9.03 -22.53
N ILE A 250 -15.24 -8.06 -21.71
CA ILE A 250 -16.41 -8.11 -20.84
C ILE A 250 -17.51 -7.24 -21.47
N PHE A 251 -18.56 -7.87 -21.99
CA PHE A 251 -19.72 -7.17 -22.53
C PHE A 251 -20.75 -6.93 -21.42
N SER A 252 -21.10 -7.97 -20.67
CA SER A 252 -22.03 -7.90 -19.55
C SER A 252 -21.47 -8.46 -18.24
N SER A 253 -22.22 -8.31 -17.15
CA SER A 253 -21.96 -8.98 -15.87
C SER A 253 -21.85 -10.51 -15.98
N GLU A 254 -22.42 -11.13 -17.03
CA GLU A 254 -22.38 -12.58 -17.28
C GLU A 254 -21.03 -13.04 -17.87
N ASP A 255 -20.22 -12.12 -18.44
CA ASP A 255 -18.86 -12.43 -18.90
C ASP A 255 -17.84 -12.52 -17.76
N SER A 256 -18.16 -11.93 -16.61
CA SER A 256 -17.28 -11.88 -15.44
C SER A 256 -17.21 -13.24 -14.73
N PRO A 257 -16.09 -13.60 -14.09
CA PRO A 257 -16.02 -14.80 -13.27
C PRO A 257 -17.09 -14.79 -12.17
N LYS A 258 -17.74 -15.95 -11.94
CA LYS A 258 -18.81 -16.08 -10.95
C LYS A 258 -18.33 -15.66 -9.55
N ASN A 259 -19.21 -14.99 -8.81
CA ASN A 259 -18.98 -14.48 -7.45
C ASN A 259 -17.78 -13.50 -7.38
N THR A 260 -17.57 -12.69 -8.43
CA THR A 260 -16.61 -11.59 -8.43
C THR A 260 -17.29 -10.25 -8.76
N LEU A 261 -16.84 -9.17 -8.11
CA LEU A 261 -17.33 -7.82 -8.35
C LEU A 261 -16.35 -7.09 -9.28
N LEU A 262 -16.70 -6.98 -10.56
CA LEU A 262 -15.92 -6.18 -11.52
C LEU A 262 -16.18 -4.69 -11.29
N LYS A 263 -15.18 -3.97 -10.76
CA LYS A 263 -15.18 -2.51 -10.66
C LYS A 263 -14.52 -1.91 -11.89
N GLU A 264 -15.19 -0.96 -12.55
CA GLU A 264 -14.61 -0.19 -13.65
C GLU A 264 -13.74 0.97 -13.14
N LEU A 265 -12.69 1.34 -13.88
CA LEU A 265 -11.94 2.57 -13.63
C LEU A 265 -12.79 3.79 -14.01
N SER A 266 -13.45 4.35 -12.99
CA SER A 266 -14.15 5.63 -13.06
C SER A 266 -13.16 6.80 -13.06
N SER A 267 -13.58 7.93 -13.62
CA SER A 267 -12.90 9.22 -13.48
C SER A 267 -13.95 10.34 -13.56
N PRO A 268 -14.14 11.16 -12.52
CA PRO A 268 -15.11 12.25 -12.53
C PRO A 268 -14.87 13.28 -13.64
N GLY A 269 -15.89 14.09 -13.96
CA GLY A 269 -15.75 15.16 -14.97
C GLY A 269 -14.74 16.21 -14.53
N GLU A 270 -14.68 16.46 -13.23
CA GLU A 270 -13.80 17.35 -12.49
C GLU A 270 -12.34 16.91 -12.64
N TRP A 271 -12.07 15.61 -12.43
CA TRP A 271 -10.76 15.02 -12.65
C TRP A 271 -10.35 15.16 -14.11
N ASN A 272 -11.20 14.76 -15.07
CA ASN A 272 -10.87 14.85 -16.50
C ASN A 272 -10.61 16.29 -16.97
N LYS A 273 -11.40 17.26 -16.47
CA LYS A 273 -11.20 18.69 -16.68
C LYS A 273 -9.87 19.18 -16.10
N LYS A 274 -9.52 18.79 -14.87
CA LYS A 274 -8.26 19.19 -14.24
C LYS A 274 -7.05 18.52 -14.90
N LEU A 275 -7.12 17.23 -15.24
CA LEU A 275 -6.11 16.51 -16.02
C LEU A 275 -5.82 17.24 -17.35
N ALA A 276 -6.87 17.65 -18.08
CA ALA A 276 -6.71 18.41 -19.32
C ALA A 276 -6.07 19.80 -19.10
N GLN A 277 -6.42 20.51 -18.02
CA GLN A 277 -5.78 21.78 -17.65
C GLN A 277 -4.31 21.63 -17.26
N LEU A 278 -3.96 20.58 -16.51
CA LEU A 278 -2.60 20.32 -16.05
C LEU A 278 -1.66 19.97 -17.22
N THR A 279 -2.14 19.18 -18.18
CA THR A 279 -1.37 18.79 -19.40
C THR A 279 -1.49 19.79 -20.55
N ALA A 280 -2.15 20.94 -20.37
CA ALA A 280 -2.26 21.96 -21.40
C ALA A 280 -0.89 22.63 -21.67
N PRO A 281 -0.60 23.11 -22.90
CA PRO A 281 0.67 23.77 -23.19
C PRO A 281 0.88 25.04 -22.35
N ARG A 282 1.88 25.03 -21.47
CA ARG A 282 2.23 26.19 -20.63
C ARG A 282 3.23 27.09 -21.36
N ARG A 283 3.16 28.40 -21.07
CA ARG A 283 4.17 29.41 -21.51
C ARG A 283 5.31 29.58 -20.49
N THR A 284 5.09 29.09 -19.28
CA THR A 284 6.09 28.92 -18.22
C THR A 284 6.81 27.58 -18.38
N GLY A 285 7.84 27.33 -17.55
CA GLY A 285 8.60 26.08 -17.52
C GLY A 285 7.83 24.88 -16.93
N PRO A 286 8.55 23.86 -16.41
CA PRO A 286 7.93 22.60 -15.98
C PRO A 286 6.84 22.81 -14.93
N PRO A 287 5.70 22.11 -15.04
CA PRO A 287 4.82 21.98 -13.90
C PRO A 287 5.44 21.01 -12.88
N ARG A 288 5.59 21.48 -11.65
CA ARG A 288 5.79 20.69 -10.42
C ARG A 288 4.39 20.50 -9.81
N ILE A 289 3.86 19.28 -9.76
CA ILE A 289 2.48 19.00 -9.33
C ILE A 289 2.51 18.06 -8.13
N LEU A 290 2.16 18.57 -6.95
CA LEU A 290 2.09 17.79 -5.71
C LEU A 290 0.66 17.32 -5.47
N ILE A 291 0.47 16.01 -5.25
CA ILE A 291 -0.82 15.36 -5.10
C ILE A 291 -0.90 14.77 -3.69
N CYS A 292 -1.75 15.36 -2.85
CA CYS A 292 -1.94 15.01 -1.45
C CYS A 292 -3.43 14.78 -1.13
N GLY A 293 -3.76 14.37 0.10
CA GLY A 293 -5.11 13.96 0.49
C GLY A 293 -5.16 12.65 1.28
N PRO A 294 -6.30 12.33 1.92
CA PRO A 294 -6.41 11.22 2.87
C PRO A 294 -6.18 9.83 2.27
N LYS A 295 -6.08 8.81 3.13
CA LYS A 295 -6.04 7.39 2.71
C LYS A 295 -7.26 7.05 1.83
N SER A 296 -7.09 6.12 0.90
CA SER A 296 -8.15 5.61 0.00
C SER A 296 -8.87 6.63 -0.92
N SER A 297 -8.46 7.91 -0.93
CA SER A 297 -9.23 8.97 -1.62
C SER A 297 -9.07 9.03 -3.15
N GLY A 298 -8.17 8.24 -3.72
CA GLY A 298 -7.91 8.17 -5.17
C GLY A 298 -6.58 8.78 -5.65
N LYS A 299 -5.72 9.28 -4.75
CA LYS A 299 -4.40 9.88 -5.07
C LYS A 299 -3.62 9.13 -6.14
N SER A 300 -3.14 7.92 -5.86
CA SER A 300 -2.26 7.16 -6.76
C SER A 300 -2.91 6.89 -8.13
N THR A 301 -4.24 6.74 -8.17
CA THR A 301 -5.02 6.66 -9.42
C THR A 301 -4.93 7.95 -10.23
N PHE A 302 -5.16 9.10 -9.61
CA PHE A 302 -5.05 10.41 -10.27
C PHE A 302 -3.60 10.73 -10.68
N SER A 303 -2.62 10.44 -9.81
CA SER A 303 -1.18 10.55 -10.09
C SER A 303 -0.78 9.73 -11.32
N LYS A 304 -1.21 8.46 -11.40
CA LYS A 304 -0.97 7.57 -12.54
C LYS A 304 -1.69 8.04 -13.81
N MET A 305 -2.96 8.45 -13.72
CA MET A 305 -3.70 9.01 -14.86
C MET A 305 -3.04 10.28 -15.41
N LEU A 306 -2.53 11.15 -14.53
CA LEU A 306 -1.82 12.37 -14.92
C LEU A 306 -0.48 12.05 -15.60
N ALA A 307 0.31 11.13 -15.04
CA ALA A 307 1.57 10.66 -15.61
C ALA A 307 1.37 10.08 -17.02
N ASN A 308 0.41 9.16 -17.15
CA ASN A 308 -0.01 8.55 -18.41
C ASN A 308 -0.43 9.59 -19.45
N ARG A 309 -1.18 10.62 -19.01
CA ARG A 309 -1.67 11.69 -19.87
C ARG A 309 -0.56 12.60 -20.38
N PHE A 310 0.41 12.98 -19.53
CA PHE A 310 1.57 13.74 -19.99
C PHE A 310 2.37 12.95 -21.03
N VAL A 311 2.77 11.70 -20.72
CA VAL A 311 3.58 10.88 -21.64
C VAL A 311 2.89 10.75 -23.00
N ALA A 312 1.59 10.44 -23.02
CA ALA A 312 0.80 10.37 -24.26
C ALA A 312 0.72 11.70 -25.04
N HIS A 313 0.69 12.85 -24.35
CA HIS A 313 0.71 14.17 -25.00
C HIS A 313 2.08 14.57 -25.56
N HIS A 314 3.16 13.91 -25.15
CA HIS A 314 4.53 14.24 -25.54
C HIS A 314 5.09 13.38 -26.69
N VAL A 315 4.58 12.17 -26.91
CA VAL A 315 5.06 11.25 -27.96
C VAL A 315 4.54 11.61 -29.37
N ALA A 316 3.43 12.34 -29.47
CA ALA A 316 2.79 12.63 -30.75
C ALA A 316 3.38 13.87 -31.46
N PRO A 317 3.94 13.73 -32.69
CA PRO A 317 4.36 14.88 -33.49
C PRO A 317 3.17 15.80 -33.81
N ARG A 318 3.36 17.11 -33.66
CA ARG A 318 2.34 18.10 -34.03
C ARG A 318 2.48 18.51 -35.50
N ALA A 319 1.34 18.73 -36.14
CA ALA A 319 1.27 19.21 -37.52
C ALA A 319 1.79 20.65 -37.71
N ASP A 320 2.12 21.38 -36.64
CA ASP A 320 2.72 22.72 -36.67
C ASP A 320 4.26 22.71 -36.62
N GLY A 321 4.89 21.53 -36.56
CA GLY A 321 6.35 21.36 -36.63
C GLY A 321 7.13 21.94 -35.45
N LYS A 322 6.48 22.24 -34.32
CA LYS A 322 7.14 22.77 -33.12
C LYS A 322 7.34 21.67 -32.10
N ASP A 323 8.61 21.29 -31.92
CA ASP A 323 9.00 20.22 -31.00
C ASP A 323 8.42 20.39 -29.60
N THR A 324 7.76 19.33 -29.13
CA THR A 324 7.60 19.08 -27.70
C THR A 324 8.97 18.71 -27.14
N THR A 325 9.65 19.68 -26.53
CA THR A 325 10.99 19.62 -25.90
C THR A 325 11.18 18.60 -24.75
N TRP A 326 10.33 17.56 -24.65
CA TRP A 326 10.10 16.75 -23.45
C TRP A 326 9.81 15.28 -23.83
N ASN A 327 10.81 14.41 -23.87
CA ASN A 327 10.63 12.99 -24.28
C ASN A 327 10.27 12.05 -23.11
N ARG A 328 10.17 12.57 -21.88
CA ARG A 328 9.95 11.82 -20.62
C ARG A 328 9.22 12.69 -19.61
N ILE A 329 8.61 12.08 -18.59
CA ILE A 329 8.20 12.76 -17.36
C ILE A 329 8.87 12.16 -16.12
N ALA A 330 8.87 12.88 -15.00
CA ALA A 330 9.39 12.39 -13.73
C ALA A 330 8.26 12.16 -12.71
N TYR A 331 8.35 11.04 -12.01
CA TYR A 331 7.40 10.62 -10.99
C TYR A 331 8.16 10.37 -9.68
N LEU A 332 7.92 11.22 -8.68
CA LEU A 332 8.46 11.10 -7.33
C LEU A 332 7.38 10.50 -6.43
N ASP A 333 7.57 9.26 -6.01
CA ASP A 333 6.64 8.56 -5.13
C ASP A 333 7.17 8.55 -3.71
N VAL A 334 6.42 9.16 -2.79
CA VAL A 334 6.80 9.40 -1.39
C VAL A 334 5.91 8.60 -0.43
N ASP A 335 5.01 7.73 -0.91
CA ASP A 335 4.23 6.80 -0.06
C ASP A 335 4.96 5.45 0.09
N PRO A 336 5.66 5.17 1.21
CA PRO A 336 6.36 3.90 1.39
C PRO A 336 5.41 2.72 1.69
N GLY A 337 4.12 2.98 1.96
CA GLY A 337 3.12 1.96 2.23
C GLY A 337 2.41 1.45 0.98
N GLN A 338 2.34 2.26 -0.08
CA GLN A 338 1.72 1.90 -1.37
C GLN A 338 2.54 2.41 -2.57
N ALA A 339 3.86 2.15 -2.54
CA ALA A 339 4.81 2.52 -3.59
C ALA A 339 4.42 1.95 -4.97
N GLU A 340 4.66 2.68 -6.04
CA GLU A 340 4.23 2.32 -7.40
C GLU A 340 5.26 1.47 -8.18
N PHE A 341 6.55 1.84 -8.11
CA PHE A 341 7.62 1.30 -8.98
C PHE A 341 8.75 0.55 -8.22
N THR A 342 8.64 0.45 -6.90
CA THR A 342 9.60 -0.21 -6.00
C THR A 342 8.83 -1.00 -4.93
N PRO A 343 9.47 -1.94 -4.20
CA PRO A 343 8.80 -2.67 -3.12
C PRO A 343 8.39 -1.76 -1.94
N PRO A 344 7.42 -2.17 -1.10
CA PRO A 344 7.03 -1.43 0.10
C PRO A 344 8.22 -1.16 1.05
N GLY A 345 8.19 -0.02 1.73
CA GLY A 345 9.30 0.48 2.55
C GLY A 345 10.39 1.22 1.78
N VAL A 346 10.25 1.35 0.46
CA VAL A 346 11.13 2.11 -0.43
C VAL A 346 10.34 3.23 -1.11
N ILE A 347 10.93 4.42 -1.18
CA ILE A 347 10.44 5.56 -1.99
C ILE A 347 11.35 5.75 -3.21
N SER A 348 10.85 6.37 -4.28
CA SER A 348 11.60 6.41 -5.55
C SER A 348 11.26 7.59 -6.46
N LEU A 349 12.26 8.01 -7.25
CA LEU A 349 12.14 8.91 -8.38
C LEU A 349 12.36 8.13 -9.67
N VAL A 350 11.35 8.11 -10.54
CA VAL A 350 11.34 7.34 -11.79
C VAL A 350 11.08 8.26 -12.97
N ALA A 351 11.92 8.16 -14.01
CA ALA A 351 11.65 8.74 -15.31
C ALA A 351 10.77 7.79 -16.13
N MET A 352 9.64 8.30 -16.63
CA MET A 352 8.66 7.56 -17.43
C MET A 352 8.69 8.03 -18.88
N SER A 353 8.84 7.11 -19.84
CA SER A 353 8.75 7.38 -21.29
C SER A 353 7.63 6.60 -22.00
N LYS A 354 6.86 5.79 -21.26
CA LYS A 354 5.63 5.13 -21.72
C LYS A 354 4.54 5.20 -20.63
N PRO A 355 3.25 5.03 -20.95
CA PRO A 355 2.20 4.92 -19.93
C PRO A 355 2.37 3.69 -19.02
N ASN A 356 2.12 3.88 -17.72
CA ASN A 356 1.94 2.80 -16.75
C ASN A 356 0.46 2.39 -16.72
N LEU A 357 0.17 1.22 -17.30
CA LEU A 357 -1.18 0.65 -17.39
C LEU A 357 -1.30 -0.66 -16.58
N SER A 358 -0.59 -0.74 -15.45
CA SER A 358 -0.57 -1.93 -14.57
C SER A 358 -0.61 -1.56 -13.07
N PRO A 359 -1.14 -2.42 -12.19
CA PRO A 359 -0.92 -2.33 -10.74
C PRO A 359 0.56 -2.50 -10.36
N SER A 360 1.00 -1.90 -9.25
CA SER A 360 2.39 -1.95 -8.76
C SER A 360 2.96 -3.38 -8.66
N PHE A 361 2.17 -4.33 -8.15
CA PHE A 361 2.58 -5.74 -8.06
C PHE A 361 2.82 -6.42 -9.42
N CYS A 362 2.43 -5.81 -10.54
CA CYS A 362 2.72 -6.31 -11.89
C CYS A 362 4.04 -5.76 -12.46
N HIS A 363 4.68 -4.79 -11.80
CA HIS A 363 5.97 -4.19 -12.19
C HIS A 363 6.78 -3.70 -10.96
N PRO A 364 7.02 -4.55 -9.94
CA PRO A 364 7.63 -4.15 -8.66
C PRO A 364 9.11 -3.70 -8.77
N ALA A 365 9.69 -3.82 -9.96
CA ALA A 365 10.87 -3.09 -10.39
C ALA A 365 10.67 -2.65 -11.85
N VAL A 366 11.30 -1.54 -12.24
CA VAL A 366 11.13 -0.94 -13.57
C VAL A 366 11.41 -1.88 -14.75
N GLU A 367 10.62 -1.76 -15.79
CA GLU A 367 10.82 -2.40 -17.10
C GLU A 367 11.16 -1.36 -18.19
N SER A 368 11.54 -1.81 -19.39
CA SER A 368 11.92 -0.93 -20.51
C SER A 368 10.86 0.16 -20.78
N GLY A 369 11.30 1.42 -20.74
CA GLY A 369 10.44 2.62 -20.79
C GLY A 369 10.22 3.30 -19.42
N PHE A 370 10.70 2.70 -18.33
CA PHE A 370 10.83 3.29 -17.01
C PHE A 370 12.29 3.19 -16.52
N GLU A 371 12.77 4.21 -15.82
CA GLU A 371 14.15 4.31 -15.36
C GLU A 371 14.18 4.90 -13.94
N VAL A 372 14.65 4.13 -12.95
CA VAL A 372 14.84 4.66 -11.58
C VAL A 372 16.03 5.60 -11.61
N ILE A 373 15.79 6.88 -11.32
CA ILE A 373 16.86 7.87 -11.14
C ILE A 373 17.49 7.67 -9.75
N LYS A 374 16.66 7.48 -8.72
CA LYS A 374 17.12 7.12 -7.36
C LYS A 374 15.99 6.45 -6.56
N SER A 375 16.38 5.58 -5.63
CA SER A 375 15.48 4.89 -4.68
C SER A 375 16.10 4.90 -3.28
N GLN A 376 15.28 5.10 -2.25
CA GLN A 376 15.71 5.13 -0.86
C GLN A 376 14.78 4.28 0.02
N ALA A 377 15.38 3.38 0.81
CA ALA A 377 14.68 2.61 1.83
C ALA A 377 14.50 3.46 3.09
N VAL A 378 13.25 3.88 3.31
CA VAL A 378 12.78 4.35 4.63
C VAL A 378 12.72 3.18 5.62
N ALA A 379 12.74 1.94 5.11
CA ALA A 379 12.71 0.69 5.87
C ALA A 379 11.52 0.60 6.83
N SER A 380 10.38 1.17 6.40
CA SER A 380 9.12 1.24 7.14
C SER A 380 7.96 1.39 6.16
N VAL A 381 6.88 0.63 6.34
CA VAL A 381 5.63 0.79 5.56
C VAL A 381 4.76 1.98 6.02
N THR A 382 5.26 2.80 6.96
CA THR A 382 4.59 3.99 7.48
C THR A 382 5.55 5.18 7.58
N PRO A 383 5.12 6.42 7.23
CA PRO A 383 5.95 7.62 7.34
C PRO A 383 6.22 8.06 8.80
N ALA A 384 5.53 7.48 9.78
CA ALA A 384 5.60 7.92 11.18
C ALA A 384 6.89 7.53 11.93
N LEU A 385 7.72 6.66 11.33
CA LEU A 385 8.92 6.08 11.96
C LEU A 385 10.12 7.04 11.94
N ASP A 386 10.49 7.54 10.77
CA ASP A 386 11.41 8.67 10.62
C ASP A 386 10.87 9.63 9.54
N PRO A 387 9.95 10.54 9.93
CA PRO A 387 9.37 11.51 9.00
C PRO A 387 10.38 12.55 8.52
N VAL A 388 11.50 12.72 9.23
CA VAL A 388 12.58 13.64 8.82
C VAL A 388 13.38 13.00 7.69
N HIS A 389 13.85 11.76 7.86
CA HIS A 389 14.58 11.03 6.83
C HIS A 389 13.75 10.82 5.55
N LEU A 390 12.45 10.53 5.67
CA LEU A 390 11.52 10.47 4.54
C LEU A 390 11.52 11.76 3.71
N VAL A 391 11.50 12.92 4.38
CA VAL A 391 11.49 14.24 3.74
C VAL A 391 12.87 14.61 3.19
N GLU A 392 13.97 14.31 3.91
CA GLU A 392 15.33 14.45 3.38
C GLU A 392 15.50 13.64 2.08
N CYS A 393 15.05 12.39 2.04
CA CYS A 393 15.11 11.53 0.85
C CYS A 393 14.32 12.12 -0.34
N ALA A 394 13.11 12.62 -0.10
CA ALA A 394 12.28 13.23 -1.13
C ALA A 394 12.87 14.56 -1.66
N ILE A 395 13.53 15.33 -0.80
CA ILE A 395 14.23 16.57 -1.17
C ILE A 395 15.51 16.26 -1.97
N ASP A 396 16.32 15.28 -1.55
CA ASP A 396 17.48 14.78 -2.31
C ASP A 396 17.09 14.37 -3.73
N MET A 397 16.06 13.53 -3.88
CA MET A 397 15.52 13.13 -5.18
C MET A 397 15.05 14.34 -6.01
N PHE A 398 14.31 15.27 -5.41
CA PHE A 398 13.88 16.50 -6.08
C PHE A 398 15.08 17.33 -6.57
N MET A 399 16.12 17.51 -5.75
CA MET A 399 17.31 18.28 -6.10
C MET A 399 18.13 17.64 -7.22
N LEU A 400 18.22 16.30 -7.26
CA LEU A 400 18.82 15.54 -8.36
C LEU A 400 18.06 15.75 -9.68
N HIS A 401 16.72 15.80 -9.65
CA HIS A 401 15.91 16.10 -10.82
C HIS A 401 16.01 17.56 -11.29
N TYR A 402 16.15 18.51 -10.36
CA TYR A 402 16.10 19.95 -10.63
C TYR A 402 17.45 20.66 -10.81
N GLN A 403 18.55 19.92 -11.02
CA GLN A 403 19.89 20.46 -11.29
C GLN A 403 19.90 21.56 -12.39
N PRO A 404 20.81 22.57 -12.34
CA PRO A 404 20.73 23.75 -13.20
C PRO A 404 20.71 23.45 -14.71
N ASP A 405 21.58 22.55 -15.17
CA ASP A 405 21.96 22.38 -16.58
C ASP A 405 21.14 21.32 -17.34
N THR A 406 20.16 20.68 -16.70
CA THR A 406 19.28 19.70 -17.34
C THR A 406 18.05 20.38 -17.96
N ALA A 407 17.59 19.86 -19.10
CA ALA A 407 16.19 20.02 -19.46
C ALA A 407 15.36 19.25 -18.42
N LYS A 408 14.34 19.89 -17.82
CA LYS A 408 13.71 19.42 -16.58
C LYS A 408 12.30 18.87 -16.82
N PRO A 409 12.10 17.53 -16.96
CA PRO A 409 10.79 16.91 -17.14
C PRO A 409 9.72 17.36 -16.13
N PRO A 410 8.41 17.24 -16.47
CA PRO A 410 7.32 17.60 -15.57
C PRO A 410 7.38 16.67 -14.38
N LEU A 411 7.28 17.20 -13.17
CA LEU A 411 7.41 16.42 -11.94
C LEU A 411 6.03 16.22 -11.31
N ILE A 412 5.62 14.96 -11.17
CA ILE A 412 4.47 14.55 -10.37
C ILE A 412 5.01 14.04 -9.04
N ILE A 413 4.48 14.56 -7.93
CA ILE A 413 4.83 14.12 -6.57
C ILE A 413 3.60 13.48 -5.93
N ASN A 414 3.68 12.19 -5.62
CA ASN A 414 2.64 11.43 -4.92
C ASN A 414 3.00 11.33 -3.43
N THR A 415 2.14 11.84 -2.53
CA THR A 415 2.42 11.86 -1.08
C THR A 415 1.70 10.74 -0.30
N PRO A 416 2.17 10.39 0.91
CA PRO A 416 1.44 9.51 1.83
C PRO A 416 -0.02 9.94 2.05
N GLY A 417 -0.88 8.97 2.40
CA GLY A 417 -2.27 9.23 2.80
C GLY A 417 -2.49 9.90 4.17
N TRP A 418 -1.46 10.44 4.80
CA TRP A 418 -1.54 11.13 6.09
C TRP A 418 -1.68 12.64 5.85
N VAL A 419 -2.72 13.27 6.41
CA VAL A 419 -3.00 14.71 6.17
C VAL A 419 -3.06 15.56 7.45
N GLN A 420 -2.97 14.95 8.64
CA GLN A 420 -3.00 15.62 9.93
C GLN A 420 -1.73 15.30 10.75
N GLY A 421 -1.40 16.16 11.72
CA GLY A 421 -0.19 16.04 12.55
C GLY A 421 1.07 15.90 11.68
N THR A 422 1.90 14.90 11.96
CA THR A 422 3.10 14.56 11.19
C THR A 422 2.87 14.46 9.68
N GLY A 423 1.68 14.07 9.23
CA GLY A 423 1.33 14.07 7.80
C GLY A 423 1.24 15.47 7.19
N LEU A 424 0.69 16.43 7.94
CA LEU A 424 0.65 17.84 7.56
C LEU A 424 2.06 18.46 7.60
N ASP A 425 2.88 18.10 8.59
CA ASP A 425 4.28 18.54 8.70
C ASP A 425 5.13 18.05 7.50
N ILE A 426 4.94 16.80 7.07
CA ILE A 426 5.54 16.24 5.85
C ILE A 426 5.08 17.03 4.62
N ILE A 427 3.76 17.20 4.43
CA ILE A 427 3.22 17.88 3.24
C ILE A 427 3.69 19.34 3.17
N THR A 428 3.63 20.09 4.27
CA THR A 428 4.08 21.49 4.32
C THR A 428 5.59 21.63 4.11
N THR A 429 6.40 20.74 4.68
CA THR A 429 7.86 20.75 4.44
C THR A 429 8.20 20.41 2.99
N LEU A 430 7.52 19.43 2.38
CA LEU A 430 7.66 19.14 0.95
C LEU A 430 7.25 20.34 0.09
N ILE A 431 6.11 21.00 0.36
CA ILE A 431 5.69 22.22 -0.35
C ILE A 431 6.78 23.31 -0.26
N LYS A 432 7.33 23.54 0.94
CA LYS A 432 8.35 24.56 1.20
C LYS A 432 9.66 24.33 0.44
N HIS A 433 10.08 23.07 0.28
CA HIS A 433 11.38 22.74 -0.35
C HIS A 433 11.27 22.39 -1.85
N ILE A 434 10.12 21.89 -2.32
CA ILE A 434 9.86 21.55 -3.72
C ILE A 434 9.28 22.74 -4.50
N GLU A 435 8.61 23.67 -3.81
CA GLU A 435 7.88 24.82 -4.39
C GLU A 435 6.93 24.41 -5.55
N PRO A 436 6.00 23.48 -5.33
CA PRO A 436 5.14 22.98 -6.41
C PRO A 436 4.42 24.13 -7.12
N THR A 437 4.35 24.05 -8.46
CA THR A 437 3.63 25.03 -9.30
C THR A 437 2.11 24.86 -9.22
N GLU A 438 1.65 23.74 -8.67
CA GLU A 438 0.24 23.39 -8.50
C GLU A 438 0.13 22.30 -7.42
N ILE A 439 -0.87 22.41 -6.54
CA ILE A 439 -1.16 21.44 -5.48
C ILE A 439 -2.59 20.93 -5.67
N ILE A 440 -2.72 19.61 -5.73
CA ILE A 440 -4.00 18.90 -5.85
C ILE A 440 -4.28 18.18 -4.54
N TYR A 441 -5.37 18.55 -3.87
CA TYR A 441 -5.85 17.89 -2.67
C TYR A 441 -7.04 16.99 -3.04
N MET A 442 -6.82 15.68 -2.97
CA MET A 442 -7.76 14.64 -3.45
C MET A 442 -8.86 14.34 -2.43
N SER A 443 -9.56 15.38 -1.96
CA SER A 443 -10.83 15.31 -1.25
C SER A 443 -11.50 16.68 -1.30
N GLU A 444 -12.83 16.72 -1.27
CA GLU A 444 -13.59 17.97 -1.03
C GLU A 444 -14.03 18.01 0.44
N ASP A 445 -14.51 16.89 0.97
CA ASP A 445 -14.90 16.65 2.38
C ASP A 445 -13.68 16.37 3.30
N GLY A 446 -12.55 17.03 3.04
CA GLY A 446 -11.36 16.92 3.90
C GLY A 446 -11.53 17.67 5.22
N PRO A 447 -10.78 17.32 6.29
CA PRO A 447 -10.85 18.05 7.57
C PRO A 447 -10.58 19.55 7.35
N GLU A 448 -11.53 20.40 7.75
CA GLU A 448 -11.53 21.83 7.40
C GLU A 448 -10.23 22.52 7.83
N GLU A 449 -9.81 22.33 9.09
CA GLU A 449 -8.54 22.82 9.65
C GLU A 449 -7.32 22.49 8.78
N THR A 450 -7.28 21.28 8.21
CA THR A 450 -6.19 20.80 7.36
C THR A 450 -6.21 21.49 6.00
N VAL A 451 -7.41 21.60 5.40
CA VAL A 451 -7.59 22.24 4.10
C VAL A 451 -7.34 23.75 4.18
N GLU A 452 -7.75 24.41 5.26
CA GLU A 452 -7.47 25.82 5.52
C GLU A 452 -5.99 26.09 5.82
N HIS A 453 -5.35 25.27 6.67
CA HIS A 453 -3.91 25.36 6.92
C HIS A 453 -3.12 25.21 5.62
N LEU A 454 -3.42 24.20 4.80
CA LEU A 454 -2.76 24.01 3.51
C LEU A 454 -2.99 25.20 2.57
N LYS A 455 -4.23 25.66 2.39
CA LYS A 455 -4.53 26.85 1.56
C LYS A 455 -3.74 28.09 2.02
N SER A 456 -3.69 28.33 3.33
CA SER A 456 -2.94 29.44 3.93
C SER A 456 -1.43 29.31 3.67
N PHE A 457 -0.87 28.12 3.89
CA PHE A 457 0.55 27.80 3.68
C PHE A 457 0.97 27.89 2.20
N CYS A 458 0.07 27.56 1.27
CA CYS A 458 0.32 27.64 -0.18
C CYS A 458 0.51 29.07 -0.68
N GLY A 459 -0.10 30.06 -0.03
CA GLY A 459 0.01 31.47 -0.39
C GLY A 459 -0.45 31.77 -1.82
N SER A 460 0.49 31.86 -2.76
CA SER A 460 0.24 32.10 -4.19
C SER A 460 0.23 30.83 -5.05
N ILE A 461 0.58 29.66 -4.50
CA ILE A 461 0.55 28.39 -5.23
C ILE A 461 -0.91 27.97 -5.48
N PRO A 462 -1.31 27.64 -6.72
CA PRO A 462 -2.64 27.14 -7.02
C PRO A 462 -2.98 25.86 -6.25
N PHE A 463 -3.88 25.97 -5.28
CA PHE A 463 -4.43 24.85 -4.52
C PHE A 463 -5.81 24.47 -5.08
N THR A 464 -6.01 23.21 -5.47
CA THR A 464 -7.28 22.71 -6.02
C THR A 464 -7.73 21.45 -5.26
N THR A 465 -8.95 21.49 -4.70
CA THR A 465 -9.65 20.29 -4.24
C THR A 465 -10.24 19.52 -5.42
N LEU A 466 -10.33 18.20 -5.32
CA LEU A 466 -11.06 17.34 -6.26
C LEU A 466 -11.89 16.30 -5.50
N PRO A 467 -13.05 15.88 -6.03
CA PRO A 467 -13.90 14.87 -5.39
C PRO A 467 -13.13 13.58 -5.18
N SER A 468 -13.28 12.95 -4.01
CA SER A 468 -12.62 11.68 -3.70
C SER A 468 -13.32 10.49 -4.39
N GLN A 469 -12.58 9.39 -4.57
CA GLN A 469 -13.17 8.11 -4.97
C GLN A 469 -12.77 7.00 -3.99
N ALA A 470 -13.30 7.08 -2.78
CA ALA A 470 -13.28 5.96 -1.84
C ALA A 470 -13.88 4.69 -2.49
N SER A 471 -13.32 3.52 -2.16
CA SER A 471 -13.89 2.25 -2.59
C SER A 471 -14.69 1.64 -1.46
N GLU A 472 -16.03 1.67 -1.58
CA GLU A 472 -16.96 1.04 -0.65
C GLU A 472 -16.69 -0.46 -0.48
N TYR A 473 -16.12 -1.09 -1.51
CA TYR A 473 -15.71 -2.49 -1.51
C TYR A 473 -14.27 -2.61 -2.02
N THR A 474 -13.47 -3.47 -1.38
CA THR A 474 -12.15 -3.89 -1.86
C THR A 474 -11.96 -5.38 -1.58
N SER A 475 -11.44 -6.13 -2.55
CA SER A 475 -11.22 -7.58 -2.43
C SER A 475 -9.87 -7.94 -1.78
N ARG A 476 -9.07 -6.93 -1.44
CA ARG A 476 -7.74 -7.03 -0.78
C ARG A 476 -7.54 -5.81 0.14
N THR A 477 -6.79 -5.98 1.23
CA THR A 477 -6.43 -4.91 2.17
C THR A 477 -5.11 -4.25 1.76
N ALA A 478 -4.72 -3.16 2.43
CA ALA A 478 -3.40 -2.56 2.24
C ALA A 478 -2.26 -3.56 2.48
N LEU A 479 -2.35 -4.40 3.53
CA LEU A 479 -1.38 -5.48 3.78
C LEU A 479 -1.36 -6.49 2.64
N HIS A 480 -2.52 -6.93 2.14
CA HIS A 480 -2.59 -7.87 1.02
C HIS A 480 -1.92 -7.34 -0.26
N TYR A 481 -2.07 -6.05 -0.58
CA TYR A 481 -1.35 -5.44 -1.71
C TYR A 481 0.17 -5.38 -1.47
N ARG A 482 0.63 -5.02 -0.27
CA ARG A 482 2.06 -5.02 0.09
C ARG A 482 2.66 -6.43 0.00
N THR A 483 1.95 -7.45 0.48
CA THR A 483 2.32 -8.87 0.33
C THR A 483 2.43 -9.24 -1.15
N MET A 484 1.41 -8.98 -1.97
CA MET A 484 1.44 -9.25 -3.42
C MET A 484 2.65 -8.59 -4.11
N GLN A 485 2.94 -7.34 -3.79
CA GLN A 485 4.04 -6.59 -4.39
C GLN A 485 5.41 -7.09 -3.95
N THR A 486 5.56 -7.47 -2.68
CA THR A 486 6.81 -8.02 -2.12
C THR A 486 7.07 -9.44 -2.63
N MET A 487 6.05 -10.31 -2.67
CA MET A 487 6.14 -11.63 -3.32
C MET A 487 6.52 -11.48 -4.79
N SER A 488 5.78 -10.63 -5.53
CA SER A 488 6.06 -10.38 -6.94
C SER A 488 7.49 -9.90 -7.18
N TYR A 489 8.06 -9.08 -6.28
CA TYR A 489 9.46 -8.66 -6.35
C TYR A 489 10.42 -9.86 -6.23
N PHE A 490 10.30 -10.68 -5.18
CA PHE A 490 11.24 -11.78 -4.95
C PHE A 490 11.16 -12.92 -5.99
N HIS A 491 10.00 -13.13 -6.61
CA HIS A 491 9.83 -14.11 -7.70
C HIS A 491 10.09 -13.53 -9.10
N MET A 492 10.36 -12.23 -9.25
CA MET A 492 10.62 -11.60 -10.54
C MET A 492 12.02 -11.96 -11.06
N LYS A 493 12.08 -12.53 -12.26
CA LYS A 493 13.30 -12.62 -13.06
C LYS A 493 13.40 -11.39 -13.98
N PRO A 494 14.54 -10.67 -13.98
CA PRO A 494 14.75 -9.50 -14.84
C PRO A 494 14.80 -9.89 -16.33
N PRO A 495 14.67 -8.92 -17.26
CA PRO A 495 14.63 -9.20 -18.68
C PRO A 495 15.95 -9.82 -19.17
N SER A 496 15.85 -10.72 -20.14
CA SER A 496 16.94 -11.53 -20.65
C SER A 496 17.03 -11.42 -22.19
N PRO A 497 18.11 -11.92 -22.83
CA PRO A 497 18.17 -12.00 -24.29
C PRO A 497 17.03 -12.81 -24.93
N THR A 498 16.34 -13.66 -24.17
CA THR A 498 15.18 -14.45 -24.61
C THR A 498 13.83 -13.87 -24.19
N SER A 499 13.77 -12.92 -23.26
CA SER A 499 12.54 -12.23 -22.85
C SER A 499 12.78 -10.73 -22.63
N GLN A 500 12.18 -9.89 -23.47
CA GLN A 500 12.19 -8.43 -23.32
C GLN A 500 11.30 -7.92 -22.16
N HIS A 501 10.57 -8.82 -21.50
CA HIS A 501 9.69 -8.53 -20.37
C HIS A 501 10.16 -9.29 -19.11
N HIS A 502 9.84 -8.73 -17.94
CA HIS A 502 9.90 -9.46 -16.67
C HIS A 502 9.06 -10.74 -16.75
N THR A 503 9.54 -11.80 -16.10
CA THR A 503 8.82 -13.06 -15.92
C THR A 503 8.89 -13.49 -14.46
N TRP A 504 7.95 -14.31 -14.01
CA TRP A 504 7.90 -14.77 -12.62
C TRP A 504 8.27 -16.25 -12.50
N ASP A 505 8.95 -16.61 -11.41
CA ASP A 505 9.32 -17.99 -11.11
C ASP A 505 8.43 -18.59 -10.02
N PRO A 506 7.52 -19.54 -10.32
CA PRO A 506 6.69 -20.22 -9.32
C PRO A 506 7.43 -21.35 -8.57
N THR A 507 8.73 -21.17 -8.40
CA THR A 507 9.61 -21.98 -7.55
C THR A 507 9.67 -21.33 -6.17
N PRO A 508 9.32 -22.02 -5.07
CA PRO A 508 9.41 -21.49 -3.71
C PRO A 508 10.79 -20.96 -3.39
N LEU A 509 10.86 -19.93 -2.55
CA LEU A 509 12.13 -19.35 -2.09
C LEU A 509 13.02 -20.36 -1.34
N THR A 510 12.46 -21.47 -0.87
CA THR A 510 13.16 -22.61 -0.27
C THR A 510 13.87 -23.52 -1.29
N GLU A 511 13.38 -23.62 -2.53
CA GLU A 511 14.03 -24.33 -3.63
C GLU A 511 15.10 -23.47 -4.35
N ILE A 512 15.02 -22.13 -4.23
CA ILE A 512 15.99 -21.21 -4.84
C ILE A 512 17.32 -21.22 -4.06
N ALA A 513 18.43 -21.33 -4.80
CA ALA A 513 19.79 -21.27 -4.25
C ALA A 513 20.15 -19.85 -3.76
N PRO A 514 20.55 -19.65 -2.49
CA PRO A 514 20.88 -18.33 -1.95
C PRO A 514 22.29 -17.86 -2.31
N PHE A 515 22.47 -16.55 -2.41
CA PHE A 515 23.78 -15.92 -2.36
C PHE A 515 24.43 -16.15 -0.99
N ARG A 516 25.70 -16.57 -0.98
CA ARG A 516 26.50 -16.78 0.23
C ARG A 516 27.36 -15.56 0.51
N VAL A 517 26.88 -14.66 1.36
CA VAL A 517 27.53 -13.38 1.65
C VAL A 517 28.42 -13.53 2.88
N ARG A 518 29.74 -13.65 2.68
CA ARG A 518 30.71 -13.75 3.77
C ARG A 518 30.77 -12.46 4.60
N TYR A 519 30.63 -12.60 5.91
CA TYR A 519 30.66 -11.49 6.87
C TYR A 519 31.87 -11.51 7.82
N ARG A 520 32.66 -12.60 7.84
CA ARG A 520 33.93 -12.72 8.60
C ARG A 520 35.18 -12.66 7.72
N GLY A 521 36.33 -12.34 8.33
CA GLY A 521 37.63 -12.25 7.66
C GLY A 521 37.87 -10.90 6.98
N ALA A 522 38.96 -10.78 6.19
CA ALA A 522 39.30 -9.52 5.51
C ALA A 522 38.39 -9.23 4.30
N ASN A 523 38.05 -10.27 3.51
CA ASN A 523 37.26 -10.14 2.29
C ASN A 523 35.76 -10.33 2.61
N ARG A 524 35.18 -9.35 3.31
CA ARG A 524 33.74 -9.31 3.68
C ARG A 524 32.92 -8.76 2.51
N GLY A 525 31.79 -9.40 2.21
CA GLY A 525 30.86 -8.96 1.15
C GLY A 525 29.94 -7.79 1.54
N LEU A 526 29.99 -7.38 2.81
CA LEU A 526 29.26 -6.24 3.37
C LEU A 526 30.12 -5.54 4.43
N LEU A 527 29.93 -4.24 4.59
CA LEU A 527 30.62 -3.42 5.59
C LEU A 527 30.10 -3.72 7.01
N GLY A 528 28.77 -3.71 7.16
CA GLY A 528 28.05 -4.08 8.38
C GLY A 528 26.54 -4.05 8.16
N ILE A 529 25.80 -4.52 9.16
CA ILE A 529 24.34 -4.42 9.24
C ILE A 529 23.97 -3.22 10.11
N LEU A 530 23.03 -2.40 9.64
CA LEU A 530 22.54 -1.20 10.33
C LEU A 530 21.05 -1.36 10.62
N CYS A 531 20.63 -1.05 11.85
CA CYS A 531 19.22 -1.00 12.23
C CYS A 531 18.72 0.45 12.18
N TYR A 532 17.59 0.68 11.50
CA TYR A 532 16.81 1.92 11.61
C TYR A 532 15.77 1.77 12.75
N ASP A 533 15.26 2.89 13.30
CA ASP A 533 14.31 2.96 14.43
C ASP A 533 14.87 2.42 15.76
N TYR A 534 15.10 1.11 15.84
CA TYR A 534 15.53 0.42 17.05
C TYR A 534 16.67 -0.54 16.76
N GLN A 535 17.75 -0.45 17.54
CA GLN A 535 18.85 -1.42 17.52
C GLN A 535 18.66 -2.47 18.63
N PRO A 536 18.50 -3.75 18.30
CA PRO A 536 18.50 -4.85 19.28
C PRO A 536 19.84 -4.95 20.02
N HIS A 537 19.81 -5.56 21.21
CA HIS A 537 21.05 -6.00 21.88
C HIS A 537 21.84 -6.96 20.96
N PRO A 538 23.19 -6.90 20.89
CA PRO A 538 23.96 -7.67 19.91
C PRO A 538 23.72 -9.19 19.94
N SER A 539 23.38 -9.76 21.09
CA SER A 539 23.05 -11.19 21.25
C SER A 539 21.66 -11.60 20.77
N LEU A 540 20.83 -10.64 20.31
CA LEU A 540 19.51 -10.88 19.72
C LEU A 540 19.48 -10.49 18.23
N LEU A 541 20.58 -9.91 17.72
CA LEU A 541 20.60 -9.35 16.37
C LEU A 541 20.50 -10.46 15.32
N ALA A 542 21.22 -11.58 15.47
CA ALA A 542 21.12 -12.73 14.57
C ALA A 542 19.68 -13.27 14.46
N ASP A 543 19.03 -13.55 15.59
CA ASP A 543 17.64 -14.03 15.64
C ASP A 543 16.66 -13.03 15.02
N SER A 544 16.85 -11.73 15.27
CA SER A 544 16.00 -10.66 14.73
C SER A 544 16.13 -10.47 13.21
N LEU A 545 17.26 -10.89 12.64
CA LEU A 545 17.56 -10.81 11.20
C LEU A 545 17.19 -12.09 10.45
N ASN A 546 17.17 -13.24 11.13
CA ASN A 546 16.87 -14.51 10.49
C ASN A 546 15.41 -14.53 9.98
N GLY A 547 15.20 -14.95 8.74
CA GLY A 547 13.92 -14.87 8.05
C GLY A 547 13.51 -13.46 7.58
N MET A 548 14.26 -12.39 7.85
CA MET A 548 13.81 -11.02 7.59
C MET A 548 14.17 -10.44 6.22
N VAL A 549 13.30 -9.55 5.74
CA VAL A 549 13.61 -8.64 4.63
C VAL A 549 14.46 -7.47 5.13
N VAL A 550 15.53 -7.16 4.40
CA VAL A 550 16.43 -6.03 4.61
C VAL A 550 16.62 -5.24 3.31
N ALA A 551 16.94 -3.95 3.41
CA ALA A 551 17.35 -3.15 2.26
C ALA A 551 18.85 -3.31 1.99
N LEU A 552 19.21 -3.39 0.71
CA LEU A 552 20.60 -3.31 0.25
C LEU A 552 20.90 -1.85 -0.12
N ILE A 553 21.71 -1.19 0.70
CA ILE A 553 22.10 0.21 0.51
C ILE A 553 23.57 0.29 0.13
N VAL A 554 23.85 0.99 -0.97
CA VAL A 554 25.20 1.39 -1.35
C VAL A 554 25.50 2.73 -0.71
N VAL A 555 26.64 2.82 -0.03
CA VAL A 555 27.20 4.05 0.52
C VAL A 555 28.36 4.51 -0.36
N GLU A 556 28.36 5.79 -0.72
CA GLU A 556 29.34 6.37 -1.64
C GLU A 556 30.51 7.05 -0.92
N SER A 557 30.27 7.61 0.28
CA SER A 557 31.23 8.44 1.02
C SER A 557 31.06 8.26 2.53
N PRO A 558 32.12 8.34 3.37
CA PRO A 558 32.02 8.14 4.83
C PRO A 558 31.08 9.14 5.52
N GLU A 559 30.86 10.33 4.94
CA GLU A 559 29.95 11.36 5.44
C GLU A 559 28.46 10.97 5.34
N ALA A 560 28.13 9.83 4.71
CA ALA A 560 26.81 9.21 4.82
C ALA A 560 26.49 8.77 6.26
N PHE A 561 27.52 8.41 7.04
CA PHE A 561 27.43 8.01 8.45
C PHE A 561 27.48 9.18 9.43
N LYS A 562 27.47 10.44 8.96
CA LYS A 562 27.62 11.64 9.79
C LYS A 562 26.61 11.77 10.94
N TYR A 563 25.41 11.19 10.81
CA TYR A 563 24.38 11.19 11.85
C TYR A 563 24.58 10.08 12.91
N LEU A 564 25.50 9.14 12.68
CA LEU A 564 25.83 8.02 13.58
C LEU A 564 27.19 8.23 14.27
N LEU A 565 28.10 8.97 13.65
CA LEU A 565 29.42 9.31 14.21
C LEU A 565 29.28 10.22 15.45
N PRO A 566 30.11 10.01 16.50
CA PRO A 566 30.25 10.97 17.60
C PRO A 566 30.57 12.39 17.12
N THR A 567 30.04 13.40 17.82
CA THR A 567 30.18 14.84 17.46
C THR A 567 31.63 15.36 17.44
N SER A 568 32.60 14.56 17.87
CA SER A 568 34.03 14.88 17.89
C SER A 568 34.86 14.07 16.87
N SER A 569 34.23 13.30 15.98
CA SER A 569 34.94 12.44 15.01
C SER A 569 34.47 12.69 13.58
N ASP A 570 35.22 13.52 12.85
CA ASP A 570 35.13 13.62 11.39
C ASP A 570 35.91 12.45 10.75
N ALA A 571 35.19 11.42 10.29
CA ALA A 571 35.79 10.27 9.62
C ALA A 571 36.12 10.60 8.15
N THR A 572 37.41 10.63 7.80
CA THR A 572 37.90 11.02 6.46
C THR A 572 37.95 9.86 5.46
N ASP A 573 37.76 8.62 5.92
CA ASP A 573 37.68 7.41 5.09
C ASP A 573 36.81 6.36 5.78
N ILE A 574 36.23 5.45 5.00
CA ILE A 574 35.34 4.40 5.51
C ILE A 574 36.10 3.41 6.40
N ALA A 575 37.42 3.25 6.27
CA ALA A 575 38.21 2.48 7.24
C ALA A 575 38.19 3.09 8.66
N GLN A 576 38.02 4.41 8.79
CA GLN A 576 37.86 5.06 10.10
C GLN A 576 36.44 4.86 10.65
N VAL A 577 35.42 4.90 9.79
CA VAL A 577 34.05 4.53 10.14
C VAL A 577 33.98 3.08 10.63
N GLU A 578 34.66 2.17 9.93
CA GLU A 578 34.76 0.75 10.28
C GLU A 578 35.36 0.55 11.69
N ASN A 579 36.48 1.21 11.98
CA ASN A 579 37.12 1.15 13.32
C ASN A 579 36.33 1.87 14.44
N THR A 580 35.41 2.78 14.09
CA THR A 580 34.70 3.63 15.08
C THR A 580 33.30 3.13 15.40
N LEU A 581 32.55 2.69 14.39
CA LEU A 581 31.13 2.33 14.52
C LEU A 581 30.87 0.83 14.43
N ILE A 582 31.79 0.01 13.90
CA ILE A 582 31.48 -1.40 13.61
C ILE A 582 31.93 -2.30 14.75
N THR A 583 31.00 -3.11 15.24
CA THR A 583 31.18 -4.08 16.33
C THR A 583 30.64 -5.43 15.86
N GLN A 584 30.94 -6.51 16.59
CA GLN A 584 30.50 -7.86 16.23
C GLN A 584 29.50 -8.41 17.24
N THR A 585 28.50 -9.14 16.77
CA THR A 585 27.63 -9.99 17.60
C THR A 585 28.41 -11.21 18.14
N PRO A 586 27.86 -12.01 19.08
CA PRO A 586 28.48 -13.28 19.49
C PRO A 586 28.68 -14.25 18.32
N GLU A 587 27.81 -14.19 17.31
CA GLU A 587 27.89 -14.95 16.05
C GLU A 587 28.91 -14.34 15.07
N GLY A 588 29.64 -13.30 15.48
CA GLY A 588 30.65 -12.58 14.71
C GLY A 588 30.07 -11.74 13.56
N ILE A 589 28.77 -11.42 13.58
CA ILE A 589 28.12 -10.62 12.53
C ILE A 589 28.53 -9.15 12.74
N PRO A 590 29.11 -8.47 11.74
CA PRO A 590 29.46 -7.06 11.85
C PRO A 590 28.20 -6.19 11.80
N PHE A 591 27.98 -5.41 12.84
CA PHE A 591 26.89 -4.45 12.93
C PHE A 591 27.43 -3.03 13.18
N ILE A 592 26.71 -2.04 12.68
CA ILE A 592 27.01 -0.62 12.85
C ILE A 592 26.27 -0.14 14.10
N GLN A 593 26.99 0.46 15.05
CA GLN A 593 26.41 1.05 16.26
C GLN A 593 25.50 2.23 15.88
N ASN A 594 24.24 2.15 16.30
CA ASN A 594 23.20 3.14 16.06
C ASN A 594 22.16 3.17 17.20
N PRO A 595 22.58 3.45 18.46
CA PRO A 595 21.68 3.41 19.62
C PRO A 595 20.55 4.45 19.56
N ASN A 596 20.64 5.42 18.65
CA ASN A 596 19.68 6.50 18.45
C ASN A 596 18.78 6.28 17.21
N GLY A 597 18.81 5.10 16.59
CA GLY A 597 17.93 4.70 15.47
C GLY A 597 18.09 5.50 14.17
N LYS A 598 19.20 6.23 14.01
CA LYS A 598 19.41 7.21 12.92
C LYS A 598 19.59 6.58 11.55
N SER A 599 18.94 7.18 10.56
CA SER A 599 19.10 6.82 9.16
C SER A 599 20.40 7.37 8.55
N LEU A 600 20.84 6.76 7.44
CA LEU A 600 21.95 7.27 6.62
C LEU A 600 21.54 8.54 5.88
N ARG A 601 22.50 9.43 5.59
CA ARG A 601 22.21 10.62 4.78
C ARG A 601 21.86 10.23 3.33
N PRO A 602 20.71 10.67 2.79
CA PRO A 602 20.27 10.25 1.47
C PRO A 602 21.12 10.81 0.34
N GLU A 603 21.73 12.00 0.49
CA GLU A 603 22.60 12.57 -0.55
C GLU A 603 23.78 11.66 -0.95
N LEU A 604 24.26 10.80 -0.04
CA LEU A 604 25.50 10.00 -0.17
C LEU A 604 25.25 8.49 -0.06
N SER A 605 24.00 8.07 -0.19
CA SER A 605 23.58 6.67 -0.18
C SER A 605 22.42 6.41 -1.14
N GLY A 606 22.26 5.16 -1.56
CA GLY A 606 21.17 4.76 -2.45
C GLY A 606 20.78 3.29 -2.27
N THR A 607 19.48 3.01 -2.27
CA THR A 607 18.96 1.64 -2.15
C THR A 607 18.92 0.98 -3.53
N ILE A 608 19.66 -0.13 -3.69
CA ILE A 608 19.73 -0.89 -4.95
C ILE A 608 18.67 -1.99 -5.05
N GLY A 609 18.04 -2.37 -3.93
CA GLY A 609 16.96 -3.35 -3.86
C GLY A 609 16.73 -3.87 -2.45
N LEU A 610 15.77 -4.79 -2.29
CA LEU A 610 15.57 -5.56 -1.06
C LEU A 610 16.15 -6.99 -1.18
N ALA A 611 16.39 -7.59 -0.03
CA ALA A 611 16.91 -8.95 0.11
C ALA A 611 16.25 -9.66 1.31
N LEU A 612 16.08 -10.98 1.22
CA LEU A 612 15.56 -11.84 2.30
C LEU A 612 16.73 -12.64 2.89
N ILE A 613 16.95 -12.52 4.20
CA ILE A 613 17.94 -13.33 4.93
C ILE A 613 17.28 -14.69 5.23
N ARG A 614 17.61 -15.70 4.43
CA ARG A 614 17.09 -17.07 4.55
C ARG A 614 17.76 -17.86 5.70
N GLY A 615 18.97 -17.48 6.10
CA GLY A 615 19.71 -18.16 7.16
C GLY A 615 21.09 -17.58 7.43
N ILE A 616 21.71 -18.01 8.53
CA ILE A 616 23.00 -17.51 9.03
C ILE A 616 23.90 -18.72 9.33
N ASP A 617 24.93 -18.95 8.52
CA ASP A 617 25.94 -19.99 8.76
C ASP A 617 27.04 -19.42 9.68
N VAL A 618 26.83 -19.56 10.98
CA VAL A 618 27.76 -19.08 12.04
C VAL A 618 29.09 -19.84 12.04
N ALA A 619 29.12 -21.07 11.53
CA ALA A 619 30.34 -21.87 11.43
C ALA A 619 31.27 -21.35 10.31
N ARG A 620 30.71 -21.01 9.15
CA ARG A 620 31.46 -20.43 8.02
C ARG A 620 31.60 -18.91 8.07
N GLY A 621 30.73 -18.22 8.81
CA GLY A 621 30.66 -16.75 8.82
C GLY A 621 30.04 -16.20 7.54
N GLU A 622 28.93 -16.79 7.08
CA GLU A 622 28.26 -16.46 5.82
C GLU A 622 26.74 -16.29 6.03
N LEU A 623 26.14 -15.24 5.45
CA LEU A 623 24.69 -15.08 5.35
C LEU A 623 24.18 -15.79 4.10
N HIS A 624 23.04 -16.46 4.20
CA HIS A 624 22.30 -17.01 3.05
C HIS A 624 21.20 -16.03 2.66
N VAL A 625 21.36 -15.38 1.50
CA VAL A 625 20.57 -14.22 1.08
C VAL A 625 19.87 -14.49 -0.25
N LEU A 626 18.58 -14.19 -0.34
CA LEU A 626 17.80 -14.22 -1.58
C LEU A 626 17.48 -12.80 -2.03
N THR A 627 17.62 -12.51 -3.32
CA THR A 627 17.28 -11.21 -3.93
C THR A 627 17.12 -11.38 -5.44
N PRO A 628 16.19 -10.65 -6.11
CA PRO A 628 16.04 -10.69 -7.58
C PRO A 628 17.10 -9.85 -8.32
N LEU A 629 18.04 -9.22 -7.60
CA LEU A 629 19.15 -8.49 -8.21
C LEU A 629 20.11 -9.42 -8.93
N SER A 630 20.53 -9.04 -10.15
CA SER A 630 21.42 -9.85 -10.97
C SER A 630 22.87 -9.80 -10.52
N ASP A 631 23.62 -10.86 -10.82
CA ASP A 631 25.08 -10.95 -10.61
C ASP A 631 25.82 -9.75 -11.20
N GLN A 632 25.37 -9.24 -12.35
CA GLN A 632 25.93 -8.05 -13.01
C GLN A 632 25.71 -6.76 -12.23
N MET A 633 24.70 -6.70 -11.37
CA MET A 633 24.46 -5.56 -10.48
C MET A 633 25.23 -5.71 -9.16
N LEU A 634 25.21 -6.90 -8.56
CA LEU A 634 25.90 -7.17 -7.30
C LEU A 634 27.44 -7.13 -7.45
N SER A 635 27.99 -7.64 -8.55
CA SER A 635 29.44 -7.68 -8.78
C SER A 635 30.11 -6.31 -8.90
N LYS A 636 29.37 -5.27 -9.32
CA LYS A 636 29.84 -3.86 -9.34
C LYS A 636 30.27 -3.37 -7.96
N PHE A 637 29.61 -3.84 -6.90
CA PHE A 637 29.91 -3.44 -5.51
C PHE A 637 30.78 -4.49 -4.79
N ALA A 638 30.65 -5.77 -5.14
CA ALA A 638 31.35 -6.87 -4.48
C ALA A 638 32.89 -6.82 -4.63
N GLN A 639 33.43 -6.17 -5.67
CA GLN A 639 34.88 -6.11 -5.92
C GLN A 639 35.58 -4.85 -5.35
N GLY A 640 34.85 -3.92 -4.72
CA GLY A 640 35.42 -2.74 -4.04
C GLY A 640 36.12 -1.70 -4.94
N GLY A 641 36.18 -1.92 -6.26
CA GLY A 641 36.94 -1.15 -7.26
C GLY A 641 36.46 0.27 -7.55
N GLY A 642 35.76 0.92 -6.60
CA GLY A 642 35.24 2.29 -6.73
C GLY A 642 34.97 2.98 -5.39
N GLY A 643 35.56 2.51 -4.28
CA GLY A 643 35.37 3.11 -2.94
C GLY A 643 34.03 2.76 -2.26
N HIS A 644 32.95 2.67 -3.03
CA HIS A 644 31.60 2.31 -2.57
C HIS A 644 31.58 1.07 -1.67
N LYS A 645 30.69 1.07 -0.66
CA LYS A 645 30.48 -0.04 0.27
C LYS A 645 29.01 -0.46 0.34
N LEU A 646 28.77 -1.76 0.51
CA LEU A 646 27.44 -2.32 0.71
C LEU A 646 27.11 -2.40 2.22
N VAL A 647 25.97 -1.85 2.61
CA VAL A 647 25.36 -1.94 3.95
C VAL A 647 24.01 -2.65 3.82
N MET A 648 23.70 -3.52 4.77
CA MET A 648 22.34 -4.07 4.90
C MET A 648 21.58 -3.26 5.95
N VAL A 649 20.44 -2.67 5.59
CA VAL A 649 19.57 -1.96 6.53
C VAL A 649 18.38 -2.82 6.93
N ALA A 650 18.29 -3.12 8.23
CA ALA A 650 17.14 -3.73 8.86
C ALA A 650 16.20 -2.66 9.43
N GLY A 651 14.90 -2.88 9.32
CA GLY A 651 13.86 -1.95 9.79
C GLY A 651 12.48 -2.61 9.86
N LYS A 652 11.42 -1.80 9.97
CA LYS A 652 10.02 -2.22 10.08
C LYS A 652 9.38 -2.49 8.70
N PHE A 653 9.99 -3.35 7.91
CA PHE A 653 9.30 -4.01 6.79
C PHE A 653 8.21 -4.94 7.33
N ASP A 654 7.19 -5.24 6.51
CA ASP A 654 6.22 -6.29 6.85
C ASP A 654 6.95 -7.64 7.08
N THR A 655 6.48 -8.43 8.04
CA THR A 655 7.00 -9.80 8.23
C THR A 655 6.75 -10.62 6.96
N PRO A 656 7.77 -11.28 6.37
CA PRO A 656 7.60 -12.11 5.17
C PRO A 656 7.00 -13.49 5.50
N SER A 657 5.90 -13.53 6.26
CA SER A 657 5.19 -14.76 6.67
C SER A 657 4.71 -15.59 5.47
N TRP A 658 4.51 -14.95 4.32
CA TRP A 658 4.27 -15.59 3.03
C TRP A 658 5.42 -16.51 2.61
N ALA A 659 6.68 -16.10 2.82
CA ALA A 659 7.87 -16.84 2.36
C ALA A 659 8.05 -18.16 3.13
N TYR A 660 7.65 -18.20 4.40
CA TYR A 660 7.74 -19.41 5.24
C TYR A 660 6.65 -20.45 4.92
N THR A 661 5.66 -20.09 4.09
CA THR A 661 4.45 -20.92 3.87
C THR A 661 4.25 -21.35 2.41
N GLU A 662 5.09 -20.90 1.48
CA GLU A 662 4.98 -21.18 0.04
C GLU A 662 4.96 -22.67 -0.30
N ASP A 663 5.80 -23.48 0.36
CA ASP A 663 5.85 -24.93 0.15
C ASP A 663 4.53 -25.61 0.52
N PHE A 664 3.88 -25.17 1.60
CA PHE A 664 2.59 -25.70 2.02
C PHE A 664 1.49 -25.33 1.02
N TYR A 665 1.52 -24.11 0.48
CA TYR A 665 0.63 -23.70 -0.60
C TYR A 665 0.88 -24.52 -1.88
N ARG A 666 2.14 -24.71 -2.29
CA ARG A 666 2.51 -25.47 -3.50
C ARG A 666 2.14 -26.94 -3.39
N LYS A 667 2.42 -27.58 -2.25
CA LYS A 667 2.03 -28.97 -1.94
C LYS A 667 0.49 -29.11 -1.98
N ALA A 668 -0.25 -28.23 -1.30
CA ALA A 668 -1.71 -28.26 -1.28
C ALA A 668 -2.34 -28.04 -2.67
N TYR A 669 -1.79 -27.12 -3.47
CA TYR A 669 -2.24 -26.87 -4.84
C TYR A 669 -2.01 -28.10 -5.73
N GLY A 670 -0.86 -28.77 -5.59
CA GLY A 670 -0.55 -30.02 -6.28
C GLY A 670 -1.54 -31.15 -5.96
N SER A 671 -1.82 -31.37 -4.67
CA SER A 671 -2.79 -32.38 -4.23
C SER A 671 -4.20 -32.13 -4.78
N ASN A 672 -4.68 -30.88 -4.73
CA ASN A 672 -6.00 -30.50 -5.26
C ASN A 672 -6.08 -30.61 -6.79
N ALA A 673 -4.95 -30.48 -7.50
CA ALA A 673 -4.90 -30.67 -8.95
C ALA A 673 -4.90 -32.16 -9.37
N GLN A 674 -4.41 -33.07 -8.51
CA GLN A 674 -4.33 -34.51 -8.80
C GLN A 674 -5.62 -35.27 -8.46
N THR A 675 -6.42 -34.80 -7.50
CA THR A 675 -7.67 -35.45 -7.04
C THR A 675 -8.92 -35.12 -7.88
N GLY A 676 -8.76 -34.48 -9.04
CA GLY A 676 -9.86 -33.94 -9.84
C GLY A 676 -10.84 -34.99 -10.37
N GLY A 677 -12.10 -34.93 -9.91
CA GLY A 677 -13.21 -35.72 -10.47
C GLY A 677 -14.41 -35.95 -9.55
N GLY A 678 -14.24 -35.83 -8.24
CA GLY A 678 -15.32 -36.00 -7.26
C GLY A 678 -16.16 -34.75 -7.04
N GLY A 679 -17.48 -34.86 -7.16
CA GLY A 679 -18.45 -33.78 -6.93
C GLY A 679 -18.69 -33.41 -5.46
N GLY A 680 -17.62 -33.17 -4.69
CA GLY A 680 -17.71 -32.48 -3.41
C GLY A 680 -17.94 -30.99 -3.63
N SER A 681 -18.61 -30.31 -2.69
CA SER A 681 -18.81 -28.87 -2.77
C SER A 681 -17.46 -28.14 -2.81
N SER A 682 -17.33 -27.16 -3.71
CA SER A 682 -16.27 -26.18 -3.63
C SER A 682 -16.53 -25.31 -2.40
N SER A 683 -16.02 -25.73 -1.23
CA SER A 683 -16.17 -24.97 0.00
C SER A 683 -15.58 -23.58 -0.21
N SER A 684 -16.42 -22.58 0.02
CA SER A 684 -16.12 -21.17 -0.18
C SER A 684 -14.93 -20.77 0.69
N GLN A 685 -13.71 -20.82 0.14
CA GLN A 685 -12.58 -20.10 0.71
C GLN A 685 -12.85 -18.62 0.45
N GLU A 686 -13.64 -18.03 1.34
CA GLU A 686 -13.72 -16.58 1.50
C GLU A 686 -12.43 -16.08 2.12
N MET A 687 -12.04 -14.88 1.70
CA MET A 687 -10.88 -14.19 2.23
C MET A 687 -11.43 -13.20 3.26
N THR A 688 -11.62 -13.67 4.50
CA THR A 688 -12.16 -12.86 5.58
C THR A 688 -11.26 -11.64 5.82
N VAL A 689 -11.85 -10.46 5.71
CA VAL A 689 -11.15 -9.18 5.90
C VAL A 689 -11.23 -8.81 7.38
N ALA A 690 -10.32 -9.38 8.16
CA ALA A 690 -10.02 -8.92 9.51
C ALA A 690 -8.81 -7.97 9.45
N ASP A 691 -8.93 -6.79 10.07
CA ASP A 691 -7.77 -5.97 10.41
C ASP A 691 -7.21 -6.51 11.73
N GLU A 692 -6.21 -7.39 11.66
CA GLU A 692 -5.54 -7.97 12.83
C GLU A 692 -4.60 -6.94 13.51
N ASP A 693 -5.18 -6.04 14.30
CA ASP A 693 -4.51 -5.06 15.17
C ASP A 693 -4.87 -5.35 16.67
N THR A 694 -4.84 -6.62 17.06
CA THR A 694 -5.07 -7.08 18.46
C THR A 694 -4.10 -8.20 18.87
N ASP A 695 -3.10 -7.86 19.67
CA ASP A 695 -2.39 -8.82 20.52
C ASP A 695 -3.27 -9.18 21.72
N ASP A 696 -3.60 -10.47 21.91
CA ASP A 696 -4.04 -11.03 23.19
C ASP A 696 -3.63 -12.51 23.23
N ASP A 697 -2.83 -12.88 24.24
CA ASP A 697 -2.18 -14.19 24.38
C ASP A 697 -2.74 -14.93 25.59
N ALA A 698 -3.20 -16.17 25.41
CA ALA A 698 -3.84 -16.98 26.45
C ALA A 698 -3.60 -18.48 26.20
N SER A 699 -3.20 -19.19 27.25
CA SER A 699 -2.58 -20.52 27.20
C SER A 699 -3.48 -21.70 27.58
N GLU A 700 -2.90 -22.90 27.44
CA GLU A 700 -3.28 -24.23 27.98
C GLU A 700 -4.15 -25.16 27.11
N GLY A 701 -3.74 -26.45 27.08
CA GLY A 701 -4.52 -27.55 26.50
C GLY A 701 -3.71 -28.60 25.73
N ASP A 702 -2.73 -29.27 26.35
CA ASP A 702 -1.96 -30.34 25.69
C ASP A 702 -2.78 -31.63 25.48
N HIS A 703 -2.89 -32.08 24.23
CA HIS A 703 -3.30 -33.43 23.86
C HIS A 703 -2.53 -33.90 22.63
N GLU A 704 -1.62 -34.87 22.81
CA GLU A 704 -0.87 -35.50 21.73
C GLU A 704 -1.73 -36.56 21.01
N GLU A 705 -2.06 -36.35 19.74
CA GLU A 705 -2.46 -37.41 18.81
C GLU A 705 -1.27 -37.77 17.89
N GLU A 706 -1.11 -39.04 17.53
CA GLU A 706 0.08 -39.50 16.79
C GLU A 706 0.21 -38.86 15.40
N VAL A 707 1.16 -37.92 15.29
CA VAL A 707 1.45 -37.16 14.07
C VAL A 707 1.97 -38.10 12.98
N GLY A 708 1.14 -38.33 11.95
CA GLY A 708 1.51 -39.11 10.75
C GLY A 708 2.63 -38.45 9.94
N PRO A 709 3.36 -39.20 9.10
CA PRO A 709 4.63 -38.75 8.51
C PRO A 709 4.50 -37.49 7.65
N ALA A 710 3.35 -37.27 7.00
CA ALA A 710 3.10 -36.06 6.22
C ALA A 710 2.99 -34.79 7.09
N ALA A 711 2.52 -34.88 8.33
CA ALA A 711 2.35 -33.74 9.23
C ALA A 711 3.63 -33.41 10.02
N ARG A 712 4.53 -34.39 10.22
CA ARG A 712 5.85 -34.16 10.87
C ARG A 712 6.71 -33.14 10.10
N GLU A 713 6.62 -33.13 8.78
CA GLU A 713 7.33 -32.19 7.90
C GLU A 713 6.89 -30.72 8.11
N TYR A 714 5.68 -30.50 8.63
CA TYR A 714 5.14 -29.16 8.90
C TYR A 714 5.57 -28.68 10.29
N THR A 715 5.64 -29.58 11.28
CA THR A 715 6.04 -29.25 12.67
C THR A 715 7.53 -28.90 12.82
N GLU A 716 8.36 -29.21 11.83
CA GLU A 716 9.81 -28.86 11.82
C GLU A 716 10.12 -27.52 11.13
N THR A 717 9.12 -26.80 10.60
CA THR A 717 9.36 -25.54 9.86
C THR A 717 9.45 -24.33 10.82
N PRO A 718 10.58 -23.59 10.87
CA PRO A 718 10.75 -22.48 11.79
C PRO A 718 9.67 -21.40 11.64
N TRP A 719 9.24 -20.86 12.77
CA TRP A 719 8.18 -19.85 12.89
C TRP A 719 6.77 -20.29 12.43
N VAL A 720 6.53 -21.57 12.14
CA VAL A 720 5.20 -22.07 11.71
C VAL A 720 4.63 -23.05 12.73
N GLU A 721 3.46 -22.72 13.26
CA GLU A 721 2.67 -23.55 14.17
C GLU A 721 1.62 -24.34 13.36
N MET A 722 1.43 -25.63 13.65
CA MET A 722 0.25 -26.37 13.20
C MET A 722 -0.87 -26.31 14.24
N LEU A 723 -2.05 -25.86 13.82
CA LEU A 723 -3.23 -25.75 14.69
C LEU A 723 -4.04 -27.04 14.68
N HIS A 724 -4.25 -27.63 15.85
CA HIS A 724 -4.84 -28.95 16.04
C HIS A 724 -6.26 -28.89 16.64
N GLY A 725 -7.12 -29.83 16.23
CA GLY A 725 -8.45 -30.03 16.84
C GLY A 725 -9.32 -28.77 16.91
N ASN A 726 -9.88 -28.52 18.09
CA ASN A 726 -10.82 -27.43 18.40
C ASN A 726 -10.16 -26.14 18.93
N GLN A 727 -8.83 -25.98 18.81
CA GLN A 727 -8.17 -24.69 19.06
C GLN A 727 -8.91 -23.60 18.26
N LYS A 728 -9.28 -22.49 18.92
CA LYS A 728 -10.29 -21.51 18.42
C LYS A 728 -9.96 -20.99 17.02
N ARG A 729 -10.54 -21.61 16.00
CA ARG A 729 -10.41 -21.20 14.60
C ARG A 729 -11.25 -19.95 14.38
N SER A 730 -10.63 -18.84 14.00
CA SER A 730 -11.37 -17.79 13.29
C SER A 730 -11.93 -18.39 12.00
N VAL A 731 -13.17 -18.05 11.63
CA VAL A 731 -13.84 -18.69 10.49
C VAL A 731 -13.06 -18.39 9.20
N GLY A 732 -12.62 -19.47 8.51
CA GLY A 732 -11.75 -19.38 7.33
C GLY A 732 -10.25 -19.61 7.60
N SER A 733 -9.80 -19.69 8.85
CA SER A 733 -8.39 -19.97 9.19
C SER A 733 -7.95 -21.39 8.77
N ARG A 734 -6.67 -21.51 8.39
CA ARG A 734 -6.04 -22.77 7.95
C ARG A 734 -5.49 -23.55 9.15
N VAL A 735 -5.05 -24.78 8.89
CA VAL A 735 -4.47 -25.72 9.88
C VAL A 735 -3.06 -25.29 10.35
N TRP A 736 -2.65 -24.05 10.09
CA TRP A 736 -1.36 -23.50 10.47
C TRP A 736 -1.38 -21.97 10.63
N ARG A 737 -0.49 -21.45 11.48
CA ARG A 737 -0.28 -20.03 11.79
C ARG A 737 1.22 -19.72 11.79
N VAL A 738 1.62 -18.50 11.46
CA VAL A 738 3.01 -18.05 11.62
C VAL A 738 3.16 -17.33 12.96
N ARG A 739 4.11 -17.74 13.81
CA ARG A 739 4.47 -17.06 15.07
C ARG A 739 5.99 -16.92 15.19
N ARG A 740 6.50 -15.75 15.62
CA ARG A 740 7.95 -15.51 15.70
C ARG A 740 8.64 -16.09 16.93
N ASP A 741 7.91 -16.27 18.03
CA ASP A 741 8.41 -16.83 19.29
C ASP A 741 8.85 -18.30 19.15
N LEU A 742 8.19 -19.06 18.27
CA LEU A 742 8.54 -20.43 17.87
C LEU A 742 9.86 -20.56 17.08
N GLY A 743 10.54 -19.45 16.77
CA GLY A 743 11.85 -19.45 16.11
C GLY A 743 13.04 -19.87 16.98
N LYS A 744 12.78 -20.34 18.21
CA LYS A 744 13.79 -20.65 19.23
C LYS A 744 13.99 -22.16 19.35
N GLY A 745 14.70 -22.75 18.38
CA GLY A 745 15.09 -24.17 18.33
C GLY A 745 16.53 -24.32 17.87
#